data_AF-A0A2M8HFZ2-F1
#
_entry.id   AF-A0A2M8HFZ2-F1
#
_cell.length_a   1.000
_cell.length_b   1.000
_cell.length_c   1.000
_cell.angle_alpha   90.00
_cell.angle_beta   90.00
_cell.angle_gamma   90.00
#
_symmetry.space_group_name_H-M   'P 1'
#
loop_
_entity.id
_entity.type
_entity.pdbx_description
1 polymer ?
#
loop_
_entity_poly.entity_id
_entity_poly.type
_entity_poly.pdbx_seq_one_letter_code
_entity_poly.pdbx_strand_id
1 'polypeptide(L)'
;MKLKKIHQISFLFFVLFLISFPLSVSFSQTFFVFSFLTSFLYLFQKKRTSKFFFQKGYFPPVFWAALFIYVGVFISTIYNWKIGSFSLASYWNNQSELHDIWMVFAIPLAIFHSRSKVRERILKKVILLSFLLCLLVGMISVFTPYRLGRWISLGFEYPEGERLQHFAGSIFGRFTYLPIGLMNTHLTYGGIYGMLLFSVFLSNFIPFFQKIGSLHSVWKKFIYSFLIIFITLASVSILVWNQSRSIWISIFFLLGLFISCKLLMHISKNNIPSFFLSEKKRRILFIFFSSALFILFSFTVLQSFWEKNWLLQRSVRELTQTRSTENQRYFIYRNSFEILKVNWILGIGNGQFTKEQNKVIHETLLTKPWLLYELTITPKSHAHNDFLQFWLAGGLISGLAWLLFWVLVFHKYLELFFKNKINLGMGVTVLFVGGFFQCYMLDDEVALPFYALIGLLFGDKIESPSFFSFQKIFAFILVLGISLSSLGVYLYRNQVKPEEILIQKQNSYTVDNTLIFDLQGCLTHTYSNNLSIRKEPFWINVNWNPISKMNTPPKEIKVKITILDRDSFDQDKEYKAHQSTILETLILPLNTDKNGIEIPNTHAKESQDFPGNVRFRDFKIEINKNDLGGQEPSFFVNQNCSKGNL
;
A
#
# COMPACT_ATOMS: atom_id res chain seq x y z
N MET A 1 -33.87 -20.55 -27.30
CA MET A 1 -34.13 -19.67 -26.12
C MET A 1 -34.42 -18.24 -26.59
N LYS A 2 -35.53 -17.58 -26.18
CA LYS A 2 -35.83 -16.19 -26.60
C LYS A 2 -34.64 -15.27 -26.23
N LEU A 3 -34.08 -14.49 -27.16
CA LEU A 3 -32.93 -13.56 -26.96
C LEU A 3 -33.02 -12.72 -25.67
N LYS A 4 -34.24 -12.33 -25.27
CA LYS A 4 -34.53 -11.62 -24.02
C LYS A 4 -34.13 -12.40 -22.76
N LYS A 5 -34.32 -13.73 -22.74
CA LYS A 5 -33.92 -14.61 -21.62
C LYS A 5 -32.41 -14.67 -21.46
N ILE A 6 -31.63 -14.78 -22.56
CA ILE A 6 -30.15 -14.80 -22.50
C ILE A 6 -29.62 -13.50 -21.86
N HIS A 7 -30.17 -12.35 -22.26
CA HIS A 7 -29.79 -11.06 -21.70
C HIS A 7 -30.14 -10.91 -20.20
N GLN A 8 -31.26 -11.50 -19.76
CA GLN A 8 -31.64 -11.53 -18.34
C GLN A 8 -30.73 -12.43 -17.52
N ILE A 9 -30.37 -13.61 -18.05
CA ILE A 9 -29.43 -14.55 -17.40
C ILE A 9 -28.05 -13.88 -17.25
N SER A 10 -27.56 -13.22 -18.29
CA SER A 10 -26.30 -12.47 -18.22
C SER A 10 -26.35 -11.38 -17.15
N PHE A 11 -27.44 -10.61 -17.10
CA PHE A 11 -27.59 -9.60 -16.05
C PHE A 11 -27.67 -10.20 -14.64
N LEU A 12 -28.32 -11.36 -14.47
CA LEU A 12 -28.38 -12.06 -13.19
C LEU A 12 -26.98 -12.49 -12.74
N PHE A 13 -26.17 -13.09 -13.62
CA PHE A 13 -24.79 -13.43 -13.31
C PHE A 13 -23.95 -12.20 -12.99
N PHE A 14 -24.15 -11.08 -13.68
CA PHE A 14 -23.49 -9.82 -13.35
C PHE A 14 -23.88 -9.31 -11.95
N VAL A 15 -25.15 -9.45 -11.55
CA VAL A 15 -25.59 -9.12 -10.18
C VAL A 15 -24.95 -10.05 -9.16
N LEU A 16 -24.92 -11.36 -9.41
CA LEU A 16 -24.29 -12.33 -8.51
C LEU A 16 -22.79 -12.05 -8.34
N PHE A 17 -22.09 -11.72 -9.43
CA PHE A 17 -20.70 -11.24 -9.39
C PHE A 17 -20.53 -10.05 -8.44
N LEU A 18 -21.37 -9.03 -8.57
CA LEU A 18 -21.28 -7.84 -7.70
C LEU A 18 -21.58 -8.16 -6.23
N ILE A 19 -22.46 -9.12 -5.94
CA ILE A 19 -22.77 -9.52 -4.56
C ILE A 19 -21.64 -10.37 -3.97
N SER A 20 -20.98 -11.19 -4.79
CA SER A 20 -20.02 -12.18 -4.31
C SER A 20 -18.58 -11.68 -4.20
N PHE A 21 -18.17 -10.61 -4.91
CA PHE A 21 -16.77 -10.13 -4.80
C PHE A 21 -16.32 -9.73 -3.38
N PRO A 22 -17.15 -9.16 -2.47
CA PRO A 22 -16.71 -8.91 -1.09
C PRO A 22 -16.68 -10.19 -0.23
N LEU A 23 -17.10 -11.34 -0.77
CA LEU A 23 -17.19 -12.61 -0.05
C LEU A 23 -16.19 -13.64 -0.53
N SER A 24 -15.97 -13.73 -1.85
CA SER A 24 -15.09 -14.72 -2.45
C SER A 24 -14.69 -14.35 -3.87
N VAL A 25 -13.38 -14.39 -4.09
CA VAL A 25 -12.73 -14.18 -5.38
C VAL A 25 -13.22 -15.19 -6.40
N SER A 26 -13.10 -16.48 -6.10
CA SER A 26 -13.45 -17.57 -7.02
C SER A 26 -14.91 -17.54 -7.45
N PHE A 27 -15.85 -17.29 -6.52
CA PHE A 27 -17.26 -17.14 -6.88
C PHE A 27 -17.51 -15.91 -7.76
N SER A 28 -16.86 -14.78 -7.45
CA SER A 28 -16.99 -13.56 -8.25
C SER A 28 -16.45 -13.72 -9.67
N GLN A 29 -15.27 -14.32 -9.83
CA GLN A 29 -14.67 -14.59 -11.14
C GLN A 29 -15.54 -15.56 -11.94
N THR A 30 -16.07 -16.60 -11.31
CA THR A 30 -16.97 -17.58 -11.95
C THR A 30 -18.23 -16.90 -12.48
N PHE A 31 -18.93 -16.12 -11.66
CA PHE A 31 -20.14 -15.40 -12.10
C PHE A 31 -19.82 -14.35 -13.16
N PHE A 32 -18.66 -13.69 -13.06
CA PHE A 32 -18.21 -12.77 -14.09
C PHE A 32 -18.03 -13.47 -15.44
N VAL A 33 -17.31 -14.60 -15.48
CA VAL A 33 -17.08 -15.38 -16.71
C VAL A 33 -18.40 -15.83 -17.32
N PHE A 34 -19.34 -16.35 -16.51
CA PHE A 34 -20.67 -16.71 -17.01
C PHE A 34 -21.45 -15.50 -17.55
N SER A 35 -21.37 -14.36 -16.87
CA SER A 35 -21.98 -13.11 -17.35
C SER A 35 -21.39 -12.68 -18.69
N PHE A 36 -20.07 -12.74 -18.84
CA PHE A 36 -19.35 -12.40 -20.06
C PHE A 36 -19.72 -13.33 -21.21
N LEU A 37 -19.63 -14.66 -21.01
CA LEU A 37 -19.97 -15.66 -22.03
C LEU A 37 -21.41 -15.54 -22.50
N THR A 38 -22.36 -15.36 -21.57
CA THR A 38 -23.79 -15.19 -21.92
C THR A 38 -24.07 -13.86 -22.63
N SER A 39 -23.38 -12.77 -22.25
CA SER A 39 -23.43 -11.50 -22.98
C SER A 39 -22.85 -11.64 -24.39
N PHE A 40 -21.74 -12.36 -24.54
CA PHE A 40 -21.14 -12.63 -25.84
C PHE A 40 -22.07 -13.47 -26.73
N LEU A 41 -22.68 -14.53 -26.20
CA LEU A 41 -23.68 -15.34 -26.90
C LEU A 41 -24.90 -14.52 -27.33
N TYR A 42 -25.42 -13.65 -26.45
CA TYR A 42 -26.51 -12.73 -26.79
C TYR A 42 -26.12 -11.82 -27.96
N LEU A 43 -24.92 -11.24 -27.90
CA LEU A 43 -24.42 -10.34 -28.92
C LEU A 43 -24.16 -11.06 -30.24
N PHE A 44 -23.62 -12.28 -30.22
CA PHE A 44 -23.40 -13.12 -31.40
C PHE A 44 -24.72 -13.48 -32.10
N GLN A 45 -25.71 -13.95 -31.35
CA GLN A 45 -27.05 -14.26 -31.90
C GLN A 45 -27.74 -13.02 -32.48
N LYS A 46 -27.57 -11.86 -31.85
CA LYS A 46 -28.08 -10.58 -32.36
C LYS A 46 -27.31 -10.10 -33.60
N LYS A 47 -26.01 -10.37 -33.70
CA LYS A 47 -25.14 -9.96 -34.83
C LYS A 47 -25.48 -10.67 -36.14
N ARG A 48 -26.09 -11.87 -36.08
CA ARG A 48 -26.75 -12.52 -37.24
C ARG A 48 -27.86 -11.65 -37.87
N THR A 49 -28.20 -10.50 -37.26
CA THR A 49 -29.14 -9.50 -37.75
C THR A 49 -28.62 -8.04 -37.86
N SER A 50 -27.34 -7.69 -37.57
CA SER A 50 -26.72 -6.36 -37.94
C SER A 50 -25.27 -6.11 -37.42
N LYS A 51 -24.54 -5.17 -38.06
CA LYS A 51 -23.20 -4.58 -37.75
C LYS A 51 -23.10 -3.83 -36.37
N PHE A 52 -23.67 -4.37 -35.31
CA PHE A 52 -24.03 -3.62 -34.09
C PHE A 52 -22.93 -3.46 -33.00
N PHE A 53 -21.89 -4.30 -33.01
CA PHE A 53 -20.99 -4.48 -31.84
C PHE A 53 -20.00 -3.34 -31.62
N PHE A 54 -19.33 -2.86 -32.68
CA PHE A 54 -18.31 -1.80 -32.58
C PHE A 54 -18.87 -0.38 -32.69
N GLN A 55 -20.06 -0.18 -33.28
CA GLN A 55 -20.61 1.15 -33.58
C GLN A 55 -21.30 1.84 -32.38
N LYS A 56 -21.63 1.14 -31.28
CA LYS A 56 -22.48 1.68 -30.20
C LYS A 56 -21.76 2.07 -28.90
N GLY A 57 -20.45 2.31 -28.91
CA GLY A 57 -19.73 2.86 -27.75
C GLY A 57 -19.73 1.95 -26.52
N TYR A 58 -19.70 0.62 -26.70
CA TYR A 58 -19.50 -0.34 -25.60
C TYR A 58 -18.04 -0.45 -25.17
N PHE A 59 -17.11 -0.07 -26.05
CA PHE A 59 -15.67 -0.02 -25.80
C PHE A 59 -15.25 1.45 -25.77
N PRO A 60 -15.44 2.14 -24.64
CA PRO A 60 -15.01 3.54 -24.51
C PRO A 60 -13.48 3.65 -24.59
N PRO A 61 -12.93 4.86 -24.83
CA PRO A 61 -11.48 5.08 -24.82
C PRO A 61 -10.77 4.57 -23.56
N VAL A 62 -11.44 4.59 -22.39
CA VAL A 62 -10.87 4.06 -21.14
C VAL A 62 -10.62 2.55 -21.18
N PHE A 63 -11.43 1.78 -21.91
CA PHE A 63 -11.20 0.35 -22.12
C PHE A 63 -9.93 0.12 -22.94
N TRP A 64 -9.75 0.90 -24.01
CA TRP A 64 -8.55 0.80 -24.84
C TRP A 64 -7.30 1.24 -24.08
N ALA A 65 -7.38 2.33 -23.30
CA ALA A 65 -6.27 2.75 -22.44
C ALA A 65 -5.90 1.65 -21.43
N ALA A 66 -6.90 1.01 -20.81
CA ALA A 66 -6.67 -0.13 -19.92
C ALA A 66 -5.98 -1.30 -20.64
N LEU A 67 -6.45 -1.65 -21.85
CA LEU A 67 -5.86 -2.72 -22.65
C LEU A 67 -4.43 -2.38 -23.09
N PHE A 68 -4.15 -1.12 -23.43
CA PHE A 68 -2.83 -0.67 -23.87
C PHE A 68 -1.76 -0.76 -22.78
N ILE A 69 -2.13 -0.70 -21.49
CA ILE A 69 -1.21 -1.00 -20.39
C ILE A 69 -0.68 -2.43 -20.55
N TYR A 70 -1.56 -3.42 -20.69
CA TYR A 70 -1.14 -4.81 -20.86
C TYR A 70 -0.48 -5.09 -22.21
N VAL A 71 -0.87 -4.37 -23.28
CA VAL A 71 -0.17 -4.47 -24.57
C VAL A 71 1.29 -4.02 -24.44
N GLY A 72 1.57 -2.96 -23.67
CA GLY A 72 2.95 -2.53 -23.41
C GLY A 72 3.75 -3.60 -22.65
N VAL A 73 3.16 -4.21 -21.62
CA VAL A 73 3.76 -5.34 -20.89
C VAL A 73 4.02 -6.53 -21.82
N PHE A 74 3.08 -6.84 -22.71
CA PHE A 74 3.21 -7.91 -23.69
C PHE A 74 4.36 -7.65 -24.69
N ILE A 75 4.43 -6.44 -25.25
CA ILE A 75 5.52 -6.01 -26.15
C ILE A 75 6.87 -6.11 -25.43
N SER A 76 6.95 -5.62 -24.20
CA SER A 76 8.15 -5.70 -23.36
C SER A 76 8.59 -7.16 -23.15
N THR A 77 7.63 -8.04 -22.90
CA THR A 77 7.89 -9.47 -22.70
C THR A 77 8.43 -10.12 -23.98
N ILE A 78 7.86 -9.80 -25.16
CA ILE A 78 8.39 -10.28 -26.46
C ILE A 78 9.78 -9.74 -26.76
N TYR A 79 10.07 -8.49 -26.38
CA TYR A 79 11.39 -7.91 -26.61
C TYR A 79 12.45 -8.64 -25.77
N ASN A 80 12.19 -8.80 -24.48
CA ASN A 80 13.10 -9.47 -23.54
C ASN A 80 13.16 -11.01 -23.78
N TRP A 81 12.19 -11.59 -24.49
CA TRP A 81 12.19 -12.99 -24.94
C TRP A 81 13.40 -13.35 -25.82
N LYS A 82 13.86 -12.44 -26.68
CA LYS A 82 15.01 -12.72 -27.57
C LYS A 82 16.36 -12.78 -26.87
N ILE A 83 16.45 -12.34 -25.62
CA ILE A 83 17.71 -12.16 -24.88
C ILE A 83 17.92 -13.27 -23.82
N GLY A 84 16.91 -14.11 -23.55
CA GLY A 84 16.99 -15.17 -22.54
C GLY A 84 16.43 -16.52 -23.01
N SER A 85 17.09 -17.61 -22.61
CA SER A 85 16.61 -18.99 -22.77
C SER A 85 15.37 -19.23 -21.90
N PHE A 86 14.18 -19.03 -22.45
CA PHE A 86 12.92 -19.24 -21.74
C PHE A 86 11.89 -19.99 -22.59
N SER A 87 11.20 -20.96 -21.96
CA SER A 87 10.17 -21.79 -22.59
C SER A 87 8.79 -21.12 -22.58
N LEU A 88 7.92 -21.43 -23.54
CA LEU A 88 6.54 -20.92 -23.57
C LEU A 88 5.71 -21.34 -22.34
N ALA A 89 6.10 -22.43 -21.66
CA ALA A 89 5.44 -22.94 -20.47
C ALA A 89 5.72 -22.07 -19.23
N SER A 90 6.94 -21.53 -19.11
CA SER A 90 7.31 -20.66 -18.00
C SER A 90 6.72 -19.25 -18.11
N TYR A 91 6.21 -18.86 -19.30
CA TYR A 91 5.42 -17.65 -19.53
C TYR A 91 4.02 -17.72 -18.92
N TRP A 92 3.47 -18.93 -18.75
CA TRP A 92 2.14 -19.17 -18.18
C TRP A 92 2.15 -19.54 -16.70
N ASN A 93 3.28 -20.05 -16.17
CA ASN A 93 3.33 -20.66 -14.84
C ASN A 93 3.74 -19.74 -13.68
N ASN A 94 4.28 -18.53 -13.92
CA ASN A 94 4.82 -17.68 -12.85
C ASN A 94 4.18 -16.29 -12.86
N GLN A 95 3.47 -15.96 -11.77
CA GLN A 95 3.11 -14.61 -11.27
C GLN A 95 3.11 -13.50 -12.34
N SER A 96 2.16 -13.59 -13.28
CA SER A 96 2.14 -12.73 -14.46
C SER A 96 1.09 -11.63 -14.33
N GLU A 97 1.52 -10.37 -14.45
CA GLU A 97 0.61 -9.23 -14.61
C GLU A 97 -0.27 -9.39 -15.85
N LEU A 98 0.19 -10.14 -16.87
CA LEU A 98 -0.57 -10.40 -18.08
C LEU A 98 -1.75 -11.36 -17.90
N HIS A 99 -1.76 -12.23 -16.88
CA HIS A 99 -2.90 -13.10 -16.62
C HIS A 99 -4.17 -12.28 -16.34
N ASP A 100 -4.01 -11.07 -15.81
CA ASP A 100 -5.09 -10.22 -15.35
C ASP A 100 -5.77 -9.42 -16.47
N ILE A 101 -5.26 -9.49 -17.70
CA ILE A 101 -5.79 -8.74 -18.86
C ILE A 101 -7.28 -9.02 -19.12
N TRP A 102 -7.75 -10.24 -18.83
CA TRP A 102 -9.15 -10.60 -19.06
C TRP A 102 -10.11 -9.82 -18.16
N MET A 103 -9.65 -9.33 -17.00
CA MET A 103 -10.47 -8.54 -16.08
C MET A 103 -10.86 -7.18 -16.67
N VAL A 104 -10.09 -6.65 -17.62
CA VAL A 104 -10.40 -5.40 -18.34
C VAL A 104 -11.74 -5.49 -19.09
N PHE A 105 -12.16 -6.69 -19.49
CA PHE A 105 -13.47 -6.92 -20.12
C PHE A 105 -14.66 -6.67 -19.17
N ALA A 106 -14.42 -6.45 -17.88
CA ALA A 106 -15.46 -5.99 -16.96
C ALA A 106 -15.97 -4.59 -17.27
N ILE A 107 -15.15 -3.73 -17.88
CA ILE A 107 -15.57 -2.38 -18.32
C ILE A 107 -16.72 -2.47 -19.34
N PRO A 108 -16.55 -3.09 -20.53
CA PRO A 108 -17.62 -3.15 -21.52
C PRO A 108 -18.84 -3.95 -21.03
N LEU A 109 -18.64 -4.99 -20.21
CA LEU A 109 -19.73 -5.78 -19.63
C LEU A 109 -20.61 -4.94 -18.69
N ALA A 110 -20.00 -4.17 -17.79
CA ALA A 110 -20.72 -3.29 -16.88
C ALA A 110 -21.43 -2.14 -17.63
N ILE A 111 -20.82 -1.59 -18.70
CA ILE A 111 -21.49 -0.61 -19.59
C ILE A 111 -22.72 -1.24 -20.27
N PHE A 112 -22.60 -2.48 -20.73
CA PHE A 112 -23.68 -3.20 -21.38
C PHE A 112 -24.91 -3.37 -20.47
N HIS A 113 -24.69 -3.64 -19.19
CA HIS A 113 -25.76 -3.83 -18.21
C HIS A 113 -26.32 -2.53 -17.61
N SER A 114 -25.50 -1.47 -17.48
CA SER A 114 -25.90 -0.20 -16.84
C SER A 114 -26.76 0.73 -17.71
N ARG A 115 -26.82 0.54 -19.04
CA ARG A 115 -27.55 1.44 -19.97
C ARG A 115 -29.07 1.58 -19.77
N SER A 116 -29.70 0.69 -19.01
CA SER A 116 -31.15 0.78 -18.73
C SER A 116 -31.36 1.40 -17.36
N LYS A 117 -32.17 2.46 -17.27
CA LYS A 117 -32.51 3.13 -15.99
C LYS A 117 -33.06 2.14 -14.94
N VAL A 118 -33.81 1.12 -15.36
CA VAL A 118 -34.33 0.08 -14.45
C VAL A 118 -33.19 -0.74 -13.86
N ARG A 119 -32.24 -1.16 -14.70
CA ARG A 119 -31.08 -1.94 -14.27
C ARG A 119 -30.10 -1.12 -13.45
N GLU A 120 -29.89 0.14 -13.81
CA GLU A 120 -29.07 1.08 -13.03
C GLU A 120 -29.58 1.21 -11.59
N ARG A 121 -30.91 1.31 -11.37
CA ARG A 121 -31.50 1.32 -10.02
C ARG A 121 -31.27 0.02 -9.27
N ILE A 122 -31.33 -1.13 -9.95
CA ILE A 122 -31.03 -2.43 -9.34
C ILE A 122 -29.55 -2.47 -8.94
N LEU A 123 -28.65 -2.07 -9.84
CA LEU A 123 -27.20 -2.02 -9.57
C LEU A 123 -26.86 -1.11 -8.39
N LYS A 124 -27.56 0.02 -8.21
CA LYS A 124 -27.41 0.89 -7.02
C LYS A 124 -27.70 0.15 -5.72
N LYS A 125 -28.76 -0.67 -5.70
CA LYS A 125 -29.11 -1.50 -4.54
C LYS A 125 -28.12 -2.64 -4.33
N VAL A 126 -27.64 -3.24 -5.42
CA VAL A 126 -26.66 -4.32 -5.38
C VAL A 126 -25.34 -3.82 -4.80
N ILE A 127 -24.80 -2.69 -5.25
CA ILE A 127 -23.57 -2.11 -4.70
C ILE A 127 -23.74 -1.74 -3.21
N LEU A 128 -24.90 -1.21 -2.82
CA LEU A 128 -25.20 -0.99 -1.40
C LEU A 128 -25.20 -2.31 -0.61
N LEU A 129 -25.77 -3.37 -1.16
CA LEU A 129 -25.75 -4.69 -0.54
C LEU A 129 -24.31 -5.22 -0.41
N SER A 130 -23.49 -5.12 -1.46
CA SER A 130 -22.08 -5.50 -1.44
C SER A 130 -21.30 -4.73 -0.37
N PHE A 131 -21.56 -3.43 -0.23
CA PHE A 131 -20.99 -2.60 0.83
C PHE A 131 -21.42 -3.06 2.23
N LEU A 132 -22.70 -3.35 2.44
CA LEU A 132 -23.22 -3.82 3.72
C LEU A 132 -22.66 -5.21 4.08
N LEU A 133 -22.50 -6.11 3.11
CA LEU A 133 -21.85 -7.40 3.28
C LEU A 133 -20.38 -7.22 3.67
N CYS A 134 -19.66 -6.35 2.97
CA CYS A 134 -18.27 -6.03 3.28
C CYS A 134 -18.13 -5.48 4.72
N LEU A 135 -19.00 -4.55 5.11
CA LEU A 135 -19.06 -4.00 6.47
C LEU A 135 -19.34 -5.09 7.51
N LEU A 136 -20.34 -5.95 7.27
CA LEU A 136 -20.72 -7.04 8.18
C LEU A 136 -19.54 -7.98 8.44
N VAL A 137 -18.92 -8.47 7.37
CA VAL A 137 -17.80 -9.40 7.46
C VAL A 137 -16.58 -8.71 8.08
N GLY A 138 -16.36 -7.43 7.79
CA GLY A 138 -15.36 -6.60 8.46
C GLY A 138 -15.55 -6.57 9.98
N MET A 139 -16.78 -6.30 10.46
CA MET A 139 -17.10 -6.31 11.89
C MET A 139 -16.86 -7.68 12.54
N ILE A 140 -17.23 -8.77 11.88
CA ILE A 140 -16.96 -10.13 12.38
C ILE A 140 -15.46 -10.38 12.48
N SER A 141 -14.69 -9.96 11.47
CA SER A 141 -13.24 -10.16 11.44
C SER A 141 -12.50 -9.39 12.55
N VAL A 142 -13.04 -8.28 13.05
CA VAL A 142 -12.41 -7.54 14.17
C VAL A 142 -12.27 -8.42 15.42
N PHE A 143 -13.23 -9.31 15.67
CA PHE A 143 -13.27 -10.13 16.87
C PHE A 143 -12.84 -11.58 16.64
N THR A 144 -12.27 -11.88 15.47
CA THR A 144 -11.87 -13.25 15.11
C THR A 144 -10.35 -13.33 14.95
N PRO A 145 -9.65 -14.25 15.66
CA PRO A 145 -8.20 -14.45 15.49
C PRO A 145 -7.84 -15.11 14.15
N TYR A 146 -8.79 -15.83 13.56
CA TYR A 146 -8.61 -16.58 12.33
C TYR A 146 -8.95 -15.74 11.10
N ARG A 147 -8.21 -15.98 10.01
CA ARG A 147 -8.55 -15.41 8.71
C ARG A 147 -9.84 -16.05 8.19
N LEU A 148 -10.95 -15.32 8.24
CA LEU A 148 -12.30 -15.87 8.00
C LEU A 148 -12.41 -16.63 6.68
N GLY A 149 -11.83 -16.12 5.58
CA GLY A 149 -11.92 -16.76 4.27
C GLY A 149 -11.34 -18.17 4.27
N ARG A 150 -10.14 -18.30 4.84
CA ARG A 150 -9.45 -19.59 4.95
C ARG A 150 -10.11 -20.52 5.95
N TRP A 151 -10.49 -19.99 7.10
CA TRP A 151 -11.18 -20.74 8.15
C TRP A 151 -12.50 -21.36 7.65
N ILE A 152 -13.30 -20.60 6.89
CA ILE A 152 -14.53 -21.13 6.28
C ILE A 152 -14.21 -22.16 5.19
N SER A 153 -13.21 -21.90 4.35
CA SER A 153 -12.83 -22.84 3.27
C SER A 153 -12.33 -24.19 3.78
N LEU A 154 -11.77 -24.22 4.99
CA LEU A 154 -11.29 -25.43 5.68
C LEU A 154 -12.34 -26.04 6.62
N GLY A 155 -13.62 -25.69 6.48
CA GLY A 155 -14.68 -26.30 7.29
C GLY A 155 -14.62 -25.92 8.77
N PHE A 156 -14.11 -24.73 9.10
CA PHE A 156 -13.90 -24.22 10.46
C PHE A 156 -12.76 -24.91 11.22
N GLU A 157 -11.91 -25.66 10.53
CA GLU A 157 -10.66 -26.20 11.09
C GLU A 157 -9.50 -25.22 10.91
N TYR A 158 -8.54 -25.26 11.84
CA TYR A 158 -7.33 -24.46 11.77
C TYR A 158 -6.09 -25.36 11.83
N PRO A 159 -5.45 -25.64 10.68
CA PRO A 159 -4.22 -26.42 10.63
C PRO A 159 -3.10 -25.72 11.39
N GLU A 160 -2.24 -26.51 12.04
CA GLU A 160 -1.02 -25.98 12.66
C GLU A 160 -0.10 -25.33 11.61
N GLY A 161 0.47 -24.16 11.95
CA GLY A 161 1.33 -23.38 11.05
C GLY A 161 0.58 -22.43 10.11
N GLU A 162 -0.76 -22.43 10.12
CA GLU A 162 -1.51 -21.42 9.40
C GLU A 162 -1.30 -20.01 9.96
N ARG A 163 -1.46 -19.00 9.09
CA ARG A 163 -1.25 -17.59 9.46
C ARG A 163 -2.48 -17.04 10.16
N LEU A 164 -2.32 -16.57 11.40
CA LEU A 164 -3.38 -15.88 12.12
C LEU A 164 -3.59 -14.46 11.59
N GLN A 165 -4.69 -13.83 12.03
CA GLN A 165 -4.94 -12.42 11.79
C GLN A 165 -4.08 -11.57 12.73
N HIS A 166 -3.66 -10.39 12.27
CA HIS A 166 -2.81 -9.52 13.07
C HIS A 166 -3.58 -8.95 14.26
N PHE A 167 -3.02 -9.15 15.45
CA PHE A 167 -3.54 -8.58 16.68
C PHE A 167 -3.49 -7.04 16.64
N ALA A 168 -4.62 -6.40 16.90
CA ALA A 168 -4.78 -4.94 16.86
C ALA A 168 -4.89 -4.31 18.26
N GLY A 169 -5.09 -5.12 19.30
CA GLY A 169 -5.21 -4.66 20.68
C GLY A 169 -6.36 -5.33 21.42
N SER A 170 -6.72 -4.79 22.59
CA SER A 170 -7.92 -5.21 23.31
C SER A 170 -8.88 -4.03 23.53
N ILE A 171 -10.18 -4.30 23.41
CA ILE A 171 -11.25 -3.35 23.71
C ILE A 171 -12.16 -4.03 24.73
N PHE A 172 -12.42 -3.37 25.87
CA PHE A 172 -13.26 -3.90 26.96
C PHE A 172 -12.86 -5.33 27.39
N GLY A 173 -11.55 -5.61 27.45
CA GLY A 173 -11.03 -6.93 27.84
C GLY A 173 -11.15 -8.02 26.75
N ARG A 174 -11.64 -7.70 25.55
CA ARG A 174 -11.67 -8.63 24.41
C ARG A 174 -10.57 -8.33 23.42
N PHE A 175 -9.89 -9.36 22.93
CA PHE A 175 -8.90 -9.23 21.87
C PHE A 175 -9.56 -8.83 20.55
N THR A 176 -8.85 -8.00 19.81
CA THR A 176 -9.28 -7.47 18.52
C THR A 176 -8.16 -7.59 17.51
N TYR A 177 -8.54 -7.69 16.24
CA TYR A 177 -7.66 -8.00 15.13
C TYR A 177 -7.90 -7.03 13.97
N LEU A 178 -6.90 -6.83 13.11
CA LEU A 178 -7.02 -5.95 11.94
C LEU A 178 -8.06 -6.49 10.97
N PRO A 179 -9.20 -5.82 10.69
CA PRO A 179 -10.24 -6.40 9.86
C PRO A 179 -9.73 -6.67 8.45
N ILE A 180 -9.86 -7.93 8.03
CA ILE A 180 -9.57 -8.39 6.67
C ILE A 180 -10.83 -8.89 5.96
N GLY A 181 -11.96 -8.96 6.67
CA GLY A 181 -13.17 -9.58 6.16
C GLY A 181 -12.92 -11.02 5.71
N LEU A 182 -13.33 -11.36 4.47
CA LEU A 182 -13.06 -12.65 3.81
C LEU A 182 -11.87 -12.58 2.84
N MET A 183 -11.15 -11.45 2.82
CA MET A 183 -10.02 -11.22 1.92
C MET A 183 -8.73 -11.78 2.50
N ASN A 184 -7.71 -11.92 1.65
CA ASN A 184 -6.41 -12.47 2.06
C ASN A 184 -5.57 -11.50 2.91
N THR A 185 -5.70 -10.19 2.69
CA THR A 185 -4.94 -9.16 3.41
C THR A 185 -5.81 -7.99 3.85
N HIS A 186 -5.37 -7.28 4.90
CA HIS A 186 -6.04 -6.06 5.34
C HIS A 186 -5.99 -4.93 4.29
N LEU A 187 -4.94 -4.89 3.46
CA LEU A 187 -4.81 -3.89 2.40
C LEU A 187 -5.82 -4.14 1.29
N THR A 188 -5.96 -5.39 0.85
CA THR A 188 -6.96 -5.83 -0.14
C THR A 188 -8.37 -5.47 0.30
N TYR A 189 -8.72 -5.84 1.55
CA TYR A 189 -9.99 -5.45 2.16
C TYR A 189 -10.17 -3.93 2.19
N GLY A 190 -9.14 -3.18 2.63
CA GLY A 190 -9.18 -1.73 2.68
C GLY A 190 -9.42 -1.09 1.32
N GLY A 191 -8.81 -1.61 0.25
CA GLY A 191 -8.99 -1.14 -1.12
C GLY A 191 -10.42 -1.31 -1.62
N ILE A 192 -10.97 -2.52 -1.48
CA ILE A 192 -12.36 -2.83 -1.84
C ILE A 192 -13.34 -1.99 -1.01
N TYR A 193 -13.13 -1.97 0.30
CA TYR A 193 -13.99 -1.26 1.24
C TYR A 193 -13.97 0.25 0.98
N GLY A 194 -12.80 0.84 0.73
CA GLY A 194 -12.64 2.25 0.41
C GLY A 194 -13.35 2.67 -0.87
N MET A 195 -13.22 1.87 -1.95
CA MET A 195 -13.96 2.11 -3.19
C MET A 195 -15.47 2.07 -2.96
N LEU A 196 -15.97 1.04 -2.28
CA LEU A 196 -17.41 0.89 -2.02
C LEU A 196 -17.95 1.98 -1.10
N LEU A 197 -17.21 2.31 -0.03
CA LEU A 197 -17.58 3.36 0.91
C LEU A 197 -17.74 4.69 0.20
N PHE A 198 -16.75 5.10 -0.62
CA PHE A 198 -16.82 6.36 -1.34
C PHE A 198 -17.96 6.35 -2.39
N SER A 199 -18.14 5.25 -3.11
CA SER A 199 -19.26 5.05 -4.04
C SER A 199 -20.62 5.20 -3.37
N VAL A 200 -20.85 4.50 -2.25
CA VAL A 200 -22.13 4.52 -1.52
C VAL A 200 -22.36 5.87 -0.84
N PHE A 201 -21.31 6.47 -0.26
CA PHE A 201 -21.39 7.78 0.36
C PHE A 201 -21.90 8.83 -0.63
N LEU A 202 -21.29 8.91 -1.81
CA LEU A 202 -21.70 9.85 -2.85
C LEU A 202 -23.09 9.51 -3.40
N SER A 203 -23.31 8.26 -3.83
CA SER A 203 -24.50 7.91 -4.63
C SER A 203 -25.76 7.65 -3.81
N ASN A 204 -25.62 7.29 -2.53
CA ASN A 204 -26.74 6.96 -1.66
C ASN A 204 -26.87 7.95 -0.50
N PHE A 205 -25.82 8.19 0.28
CA PHE A 205 -25.95 8.97 1.52
C PHE A 205 -26.19 10.45 1.25
N ILE A 206 -25.42 11.11 0.36
CA ILE A 206 -25.63 12.54 0.04
C ILE A 206 -27.06 12.82 -0.47
N PRO A 207 -27.59 12.12 -1.49
CA PRO A 207 -28.96 12.34 -1.95
C PRO A 207 -30.00 12.01 -0.89
N PHE A 208 -29.71 11.06 -0.01
CA PHE A 208 -30.63 10.69 1.07
C PHE A 208 -30.70 11.78 2.14
N PHE A 209 -29.58 12.37 2.56
CA PHE A 209 -29.57 13.54 3.46
C PHE A 209 -30.39 14.70 2.91
N GLN A 210 -30.31 14.94 1.60
CA GLN A 210 -31.14 15.96 0.94
C GLN A 210 -32.64 15.62 0.98
N LYS A 211 -33.00 14.34 0.86
CA LYS A 211 -34.40 13.87 0.94
C LYS A 211 -34.95 13.78 2.36
N ILE A 212 -34.12 13.58 3.38
CA ILE A 212 -34.58 13.53 4.78
C ILE A 212 -35.31 14.83 5.15
N GLY A 213 -34.80 15.97 4.68
CA GLY A 213 -35.41 17.28 4.90
C GLY A 213 -36.88 17.35 4.46
N SER A 214 -37.23 16.64 3.38
CA SER A 214 -38.57 16.66 2.77
C SER A 214 -39.58 15.65 3.34
N LEU A 215 -39.19 14.81 4.30
CA LEU A 215 -40.14 13.89 4.95
C LEU A 215 -41.16 14.68 5.79
N HIS A 216 -42.38 14.19 5.94
CA HIS A 216 -43.40 14.88 6.75
C HIS A 216 -43.39 14.41 8.22
N SER A 217 -43.06 13.14 8.46
CA SER A 217 -43.02 12.55 9.81
C SER A 217 -41.67 12.78 10.51
N VAL A 218 -41.71 13.42 11.69
CA VAL A 218 -40.54 13.64 12.56
C VAL A 218 -39.90 12.34 13.00
N TRP A 219 -40.70 11.33 13.39
CA TRP A 219 -40.21 10.02 13.80
C TRP A 219 -39.47 9.28 12.68
N LYS A 220 -40.00 9.29 11.46
CA LYS A 220 -39.30 8.69 10.31
C LYS A 220 -37.99 9.43 10.03
N LYS A 221 -37.97 10.76 10.09
CA LYS A 221 -36.71 11.54 9.96
C LYS A 221 -35.68 11.12 10.99
N PHE A 222 -36.08 11.01 12.26
CA PHE A 222 -35.18 10.63 13.35
C PHE A 222 -34.58 9.24 13.14
N ILE A 223 -35.41 8.23 12.89
CA ILE A 223 -34.96 6.84 12.69
C ILE A 223 -34.01 6.73 11.49
N TYR A 224 -34.35 7.35 10.36
CA TYR A 224 -33.51 7.27 9.17
C TYR A 224 -32.19 8.04 9.32
N SER A 225 -32.20 9.22 9.94
CA SER A 225 -30.99 9.96 10.25
C SER A 225 -30.08 9.18 11.19
N PHE A 226 -30.65 8.59 12.24
CA PHE A 226 -29.92 7.73 13.19
C PHE A 226 -29.28 6.55 12.48
N LEU A 227 -30.02 5.83 11.63
CA LEU A 227 -29.51 4.66 10.90
C LEU A 227 -28.35 5.03 9.96
N ILE A 228 -28.42 6.17 9.27
CA ILE A 228 -27.31 6.60 8.40
C ILE A 228 -26.09 7.03 9.20
N ILE A 229 -26.29 7.79 10.29
CA ILE A 229 -25.20 8.19 11.18
C ILE A 229 -24.54 6.93 11.76
N PHE A 230 -25.33 5.96 12.22
CA PHE A 230 -24.84 4.69 12.74
C PHE A 230 -24.03 3.91 11.69
N ILE A 231 -24.56 3.72 10.48
CA ILE A 231 -23.83 3.03 9.40
C ILE A 231 -22.56 3.79 9.05
N THR A 232 -22.59 5.12 8.97
CA THR A 232 -21.41 5.95 8.65
C THR A 232 -20.35 5.82 9.74
N LEU A 233 -20.75 5.88 11.02
CA LEU A 233 -19.84 5.71 12.16
C LEU A 233 -19.24 4.31 12.20
N ALA A 234 -20.05 3.26 12.04
CA ALA A 234 -19.57 1.89 11.94
C ALA A 234 -18.57 1.73 10.78
N SER A 235 -18.86 2.38 9.66
CA SER A 235 -18.03 2.28 8.45
C SER A 235 -16.67 2.96 8.60
N VAL A 236 -16.67 4.18 9.14
CA VAL A 236 -15.46 4.91 9.49
C VAL A 236 -14.66 4.12 10.52
N SER A 237 -15.32 3.56 11.54
CA SER A 237 -14.66 2.78 12.59
C SER A 237 -13.94 1.54 12.05
N ILE A 238 -14.58 0.79 11.14
CA ILE A 238 -13.96 -0.38 10.50
C ILE A 238 -12.77 0.02 9.64
N LEU A 239 -12.86 1.12 8.88
CA LEU A 239 -11.73 1.60 8.10
C LEU A 239 -10.58 2.11 9.00
N VAL A 240 -10.89 2.68 10.18
CA VAL A 240 -9.86 3.10 11.15
C VAL A 240 -9.15 1.88 11.69
N TRP A 241 -9.92 0.85 12.07
CA TRP A 241 -9.36 -0.41 12.59
C TRP A 241 -8.55 -1.17 11.55
N ASN A 242 -8.92 -1.09 10.27
CA ASN A 242 -8.21 -1.73 9.16
C ASN A 242 -6.79 -1.20 8.96
N GLN A 243 -6.52 0.06 9.34
CA GLN A 243 -5.21 0.71 9.20
C GLN A 243 -4.66 0.83 7.77
N SER A 244 -5.48 0.69 6.71
CA SER A 244 -5.02 0.96 5.33
C SER A 244 -4.80 2.47 5.09
N ARG A 245 -3.57 2.92 5.35
CA ARG A 245 -3.15 4.34 5.30
C ARG A 245 -3.34 4.95 3.91
N SER A 246 -3.02 4.20 2.86
CA SER A 246 -3.09 4.69 1.48
C SER A 246 -4.54 4.98 1.06
N ILE A 247 -5.51 4.23 1.57
CA ILE A 247 -6.94 4.47 1.34
C ILE A 247 -7.43 5.69 2.12
N TRP A 248 -6.97 5.89 3.36
CA TRP A 248 -7.28 7.09 4.13
C TRP A 248 -6.85 8.37 3.41
N ILE A 249 -5.59 8.43 2.99
CA ILE A 249 -5.04 9.57 2.25
C ILE A 249 -5.89 9.84 1.00
N SER A 250 -6.28 8.79 0.30
CA SER A 250 -7.09 8.87 -0.92
C SER A 250 -8.49 9.42 -0.67
N ILE A 251 -9.18 8.91 0.36
CA ILE A 251 -10.53 9.38 0.72
C ILE A 251 -10.50 10.85 1.15
N PHE A 252 -9.53 11.24 1.99
CA PHE A 252 -9.38 12.65 2.40
C PHE A 252 -9.09 13.55 1.21
N PHE A 253 -8.18 13.14 0.32
CA PHE A 253 -7.88 13.86 -0.91
C PHE A 253 -9.13 14.08 -1.77
N LEU A 254 -9.93 13.02 -1.98
CA LEU A 254 -11.12 13.09 -2.83
C LEU A 254 -12.28 13.86 -2.20
N LEU A 255 -12.46 13.77 -0.87
CA LEU A 255 -13.40 14.62 -0.14
C LEU A 255 -13.00 16.09 -0.25
N GLY A 256 -11.70 16.39 -0.13
CA GLY A 256 -11.15 17.71 -0.38
C GLY A 256 -11.45 18.21 -1.78
N LEU A 257 -11.13 17.41 -2.80
CA LEU A 257 -11.45 17.71 -4.20
C LEU A 257 -12.96 17.97 -4.38
N PHE A 258 -13.81 17.14 -3.79
CA PHE A 258 -15.27 17.27 -3.86
C PHE A 258 -15.76 18.59 -3.23
N ILE A 259 -15.28 18.91 -2.02
CA ILE A 259 -15.62 20.15 -1.29
C ILE A 259 -15.13 21.37 -2.07
N SER A 260 -13.87 21.38 -2.51
CA SER A 260 -13.29 22.46 -3.29
C SER A 260 -14.05 22.70 -4.58
N CYS A 261 -14.42 21.64 -5.31
CA CYS A 261 -15.23 21.78 -6.52
C CYS A 261 -16.66 22.28 -6.21
N LYS A 262 -17.28 21.89 -5.08
CA LYS A 262 -18.59 22.42 -4.67
C LYS A 262 -18.52 23.90 -4.30
N LEU A 263 -17.48 24.30 -3.56
CA LEU A 263 -17.24 25.69 -3.20
C LEU A 263 -17.04 26.56 -4.45
N LEU A 264 -16.24 26.07 -5.41
CA LEU A 264 -16.06 26.71 -6.72
C LEU A 264 -17.37 26.89 -7.47
N MET A 265 -18.24 25.87 -7.49
CA MET A 265 -19.56 25.98 -8.13
C MET A 265 -20.46 27.00 -7.43
N HIS A 266 -20.41 27.07 -6.09
CA HIS A 266 -21.20 28.05 -5.32
C HIS A 266 -20.71 29.48 -5.58
N ILE A 267 -19.40 29.71 -5.54
CA ILE A 267 -18.78 30.99 -5.81
C ILE A 267 -18.98 31.43 -7.26
N SER A 268 -18.91 30.52 -8.22
CA SER A 268 -19.20 30.84 -9.62
C SER A 268 -20.64 31.27 -9.87
N LYS A 269 -21.57 30.91 -8.97
CA LYS A 269 -23.00 31.23 -9.08
C LYS A 269 -23.34 32.57 -8.42
N ASN A 270 -22.53 33.01 -7.46
CA ASN A 270 -22.67 34.30 -6.78
C ASN A 270 -21.68 35.29 -7.41
N ASN A 271 -22.16 36.29 -8.15
CA ASN A 271 -21.35 37.29 -8.86
C ASN A 271 -20.36 38.04 -7.92
N ILE A 272 -19.16 37.50 -7.71
CA ILE A 272 -18.07 38.24 -7.06
C ILE A 272 -17.62 39.37 -8.01
N PRO A 273 -17.41 40.60 -7.52
CA PRO A 273 -17.02 41.75 -8.34
C PRO A 273 -15.80 41.45 -9.21
N SER A 274 -15.87 41.84 -10.48
CA SER A 274 -14.83 41.66 -11.49
C SER A 274 -13.70 42.67 -11.29
N PHE A 275 -12.88 42.49 -10.26
CA PHE A 275 -11.66 43.30 -10.10
C PHE A 275 -10.45 42.50 -10.62
N PHE A 276 -9.99 42.89 -11.81
CA PHE A 276 -8.73 42.58 -12.51
C PHE A 276 -8.46 41.25 -13.25
N LEU A 277 -9.23 40.16 -13.10
CA LEU A 277 -8.93 38.90 -13.81
C LEU A 277 -10.13 38.31 -14.56
N SER A 278 -9.91 37.86 -15.80
CA SER A 278 -10.93 37.16 -16.58
C SER A 278 -11.45 35.93 -15.84
N GLU A 279 -12.73 35.58 -16.03
CA GLU A 279 -13.41 34.46 -15.34
C GLU A 279 -12.57 33.16 -15.33
N LYS A 280 -11.89 32.86 -16.44
CA LYS A 280 -10.97 31.72 -16.56
C LYS A 280 -9.78 31.80 -15.61
N LYS A 281 -9.13 32.97 -15.51
CA LYS A 281 -7.96 33.16 -14.64
C LYS A 281 -8.36 33.17 -13.16
N ARG A 282 -9.53 33.72 -12.81
CA ARG A 282 -10.07 33.68 -11.43
C ARG A 282 -10.36 32.25 -10.96
N ARG A 283 -10.93 31.41 -11.83
CA ARG A 283 -11.19 29.99 -11.51
C ARG A 283 -9.90 29.19 -11.33
N ILE A 284 -8.86 29.47 -12.14
CA ILE A 284 -7.55 28.81 -12.01
C ILE A 284 -6.83 29.22 -10.72
N LEU A 285 -6.79 30.54 -10.43
CA LEU A 285 -6.13 31.06 -9.22
C LEU A 285 -6.83 30.56 -7.94
N PHE A 286 -8.16 30.49 -7.95
CA PHE A 286 -8.94 30.01 -6.81
C PHE A 286 -8.84 28.49 -6.62
N ILE A 287 -8.73 27.70 -7.69
CA ILE A 287 -8.41 26.26 -7.58
C ILE A 287 -7.07 26.11 -6.88
N PHE A 288 -6.04 26.82 -7.34
CA PHE A 288 -4.70 26.78 -6.77
C PHE A 288 -4.70 27.19 -5.28
N PHE A 289 -5.42 28.26 -4.95
CA PHE A 289 -5.56 28.76 -3.58
C PHE A 289 -6.37 27.80 -2.69
N SER A 290 -7.47 27.22 -3.20
CA SER A 290 -8.29 26.25 -2.45
C SER A 290 -7.57 24.92 -2.23
N SER A 291 -6.77 24.46 -3.20
CA SER A 291 -5.91 23.29 -3.02
C SER A 291 -4.81 23.56 -1.99
N ALA A 292 -4.20 24.75 -2.01
CA ALA A 292 -3.21 25.14 -1.01
C ALA A 292 -3.83 25.27 0.40
N LEU A 293 -5.00 25.89 0.51
CA LEU A 293 -5.72 26.06 1.78
C LEU A 293 -6.21 24.71 2.32
N PHE A 294 -6.63 23.79 1.46
CA PHE A 294 -7.03 22.43 1.83
C PHE A 294 -5.83 21.58 2.29
N ILE A 295 -4.67 21.74 1.66
CA ILE A 295 -3.42 21.12 2.11
C ILE A 295 -3.05 21.65 3.50
N LEU A 296 -3.14 22.96 3.73
CA LEU A 296 -2.90 23.60 5.03
C LEU A 296 -3.92 23.17 6.11
N PHE A 297 -5.20 23.06 5.74
CA PHE A 297 -6.26 22.60 6.64
C PHE A 297 -6.11 21.11 6.98
N SER A 298 -5.78 20.28 5.99
CA SER A 298 -5.49 18.87 6.22
C SER A 298 -4.29 18.71 7.16
N PHE A 299 -3.25 19.51 6.97
CA PHE A 299 -2.05 19.51 7.83
C PHE A 299 -2.36 19.92 9.28
N THR A 300 -3.18 20.96 9.49
CA THR A 300 -3.57 21.44 10.83
C THR A 300 -4.55 20.53 11.56
N VAL A 301 -5.52 19.93 10.86
CA VAL A 301 -6.42 18.91 11.43
C VAL A 301 -5.64 17.64 11.79
N LEU A 302 -4.71 17.20 10.92
CA LEU A 302 -3.80 16.10 11.21
C LEU A 302 -2.94 16.40 12.44
N GLN A 303 -2.45 17.63 12.61
CA GLN A 303 -1.67 18.06 13.77
C GLN A 303 -2.48 18.06 15.08
N SER A 304 -3.74 18.52 15.07
CA SER A 304 -4.59 18.49 16.28
C SER A 304 -5.02 17.08 16.70
N PHE A 305 -5.29 16.19 15.74
CA PHE A 305 -5.56 14.78 16.03
C PHE A 305 -4.29 14.00 16.42
N TRP A 306 -3.15 14.41 15.89
CA TRP A 306 -1.83 13.85 16.20
C TRP A 306 -1.47 13.97 17.67
N GLU A 307 -1.77 15.05 18.37
CA GLU A 307 -1.37 15.18 19.79
C GLU A 307 -2.08 14.22 20.75
N LYS A 308 -3.27 13.71 20.38
CA LYS A 308 -4.14 12.97 21.31
C LYS A 308 -4.42 11.51 20.95
N ASN A 309 -4.10 11.07 19.73
CA ASN A 309 -4.45 9.72 19.28
C ASN A 309 -3.19 8.88 19.03
N TRP A 310 -2.89 7.96 19.96
CA TRP A 310 -1.71 7.10 19.91
C TRP A 310 -1.63 6.22 18.64
N LEU A 311 -2.78 5.82 18.06
CA LEU A 311 -2.84 5.07 16.79
C LEU A 311 -2.43 5.93 15.59
N LEU A 312 -2.79 7.21 15.61
CA LEU A 312 -2.46 8.19 14.57
C LEU A 312 -1.01 8.66 14.70
N GLN A 313 -0.53 8.85 15.94
CA GLN A 313 0.89 9.05 16.25
C GLN A 313 1.73 7.87 15.77
N ARG A 314 1.33 6.63 16.06
CA ARG A 314 2.03 5.43 15.57
C ARG A 314 2.04 5.37 14.04
N SER A 315 0.89 5.59 13.41
CA SER A 315 0.75 5.50 11.94
C SER A 315 1.58 6.53 11.19
N VAL A 316 1.69 7.76 11.71
CA VAL A 316 2.47 8.83 11.10
C VAL A 316 3.94 8.81 11.56
N ARG A 317 4.26 8.40 12.80
CA ARG A 317 5.64 8.12 13.23
C ARG A 317 6.26 7.02 12.39
N GLU A 318 5.51 5.98 12.03
CA GLU A 318 6.02 4.94 11.14
C GLU A 318 6.26 5.45 9.71
N LEU A 319 5.51 6.47 9.25
CA LEU A 319 5.70 7.14 7.95
C LEU A 319 6.87 8.14 7.93
N THR A 320 7.17 8.78 9.07
CA THR A 320 8.19 9.85 9.20
C THR A 320 9.48 9.40 9.87
N GLN A 321 9.48 8.33 10.66
CA GLN A 321 10.67 7.76 11.27
C GLN A 321 11.35 6.80 10.28
N THR A 322 12.65 6.98 10.09
CA THR A 322 13.58 6.07 9.38
C THR A 322 13.78 4.72 10.09
N ARG A 323 12.93 4.37 11.05
CA ARG A 323 13.15 3.31 12.06
C ARG A 323 11.97 2.33 12.19
N SER A 324 11.22 2.10 11.13
CA SER A 324 10.13 1.13 11.09
C SER A 324 10.42 0.03 10.06
N THR A 325 9.61 -1.03 10.07
CA THR A 325 9.57 -2.06 9.02
C THR A 325 9.33 -1.50 7.61
N GLU A 326 9.09 -0.18 7.45
CA GLU A 326 9.15 0.55 6.18
C GLU A 326 10.57 0.70 5.57
N ASN A 327 11.65 0.33 6.28
CA ASN A 327 13.00 0.29 5.69
C ASN A 327 13.04 -0.59 4.41
N GLN A 328 12.24 -1.65 4.38
CA GLN A 328 12.11 -2.52 3.22
C GLN A 328 11.49 -1.78 2.00
N ARG A 329 10.50 -0.90 2.22
CA ARG A 329 9.88 -0.11 1.14
C ARG A 329 10.86 0.90 0.54
N TYR A 330 11.74 1.47 1.36
CA TYR A 330 12.83 2.30 0.85
C TYR A 330 13.69 1.53 -0.16
N PHE A 331 14.13 0.32 0.19
CA PHE A 331 14.94 -0.51 -0.72
C PHE A 331 14.15 -0.97 -1.95
N ILE A 332 12.86 -1.28 -1.82
CA ILE A 332 12.00 -1.61 -2.97
C ILE A 332 11.96 -0.45 -3.96
N TYR A 333 11.67 0.77 -3.49
CA TYR A 333 11.60 1.92 -4.38
C TYR A 333 12.97 2.26 -4.95
N ARG A 334 14.03 2.32 -4.14
CA ARG A 334 15.39 2.59 -4.60
C ARG A 334 15.80 1.62 -5.72
N ASN A 335 15.63 0.32 -5.49
CA ASN A 335 15.99 -0.70 -6.47
C ASN A 335 15.10 -0.62 -7.72
N SER A 336 13.81 -0.32 -7.56
CA SER A 336 12.89 -0.07 -8.67
C SER A 336 13.35 1.10 -9.55
N PHE A 337 13.88 2.17 -8.97
CA PHE A 337 14.44 3.28 -9.74
C PHE A 337 15.74 2.91 -10.46
N GLU A 338 16.62 2.11 -9.86
CA GLU A 338 17.82 1.62 -10.56
C GLU A 338 17.45 0.76 -11.77
N ILE A 339 16.45 -0.13 -11.62
CA ILE A 339 15.92 -0.91 -12.75
C ILE A 339 15.31 0.02 -13.82
N LEU A 340 14.55 1.03 -13.39
CA LEU A 340 13.91 1.97 -14.31
C LEU A 340 14.93 2.76 -15.13
N LYS A 341 16.04 3.21 -14.54
CA LYS A 341 17.09 3.96 -15.27
C LYS A 341 17.60 3.20 -16.49
N VAL A 342 17.74 1.88 -16.37
CA VAL A 342 18.23 1.02 -17.45
C VAL A 342 17.11 0.68 -18.44
N ASN A 343 15.91 0.40 -17.95
CA ASN A 343 14.83 -0.19 -18.74
C ASN A 343 13.60 0.72 -18.94
N TRP A 344 13.74 2.05 -18.82
CA TRP A 344 12.58 2.97 -18.81
C TRP A 344 11.74 2.98 -20.10
N ILE A 345 12.35 2.69 -21.26
CA ILE A 345 11.65 2.73 -22.56
C ILE A 345 10.82 1.47 -22.77
N LEU A 346 11.47 0.31 -22.72
CA LEU A 346 10.86 -0.97 -23.10
C LEU A 346 10.36 -1.77 -21.90
N GLY A 347 10.79 -1.46 -20.67
CA GLY A 347 10.48 -2.24 -19.49
C GLY A 347 11.23 -3.57 -19.43
N ILE A 348 11.09 -4.26 -18.30
CA ILE A 348 11.76 -5.54 -18.01
C ILE A 348 10.94 -6.77 -18.44
N GLY A 349 9.67 -6.59 -18.82
CA GLY A 349 8.76 -7.66 -19.17
C GLY A 349 8.10 -8.31 -17.95
N ASN A 350 7.05 -9.09 -18.25
CA ASN A 350 6.21 -9.75 -17.27
C ASN A 350 6.99 -10.74 -16.38
N GLY A 351 6.76 -10.68 -15.07
CA GLY A 351 7.35 -11.61 -14.10
C GLY A 351 8.88 -11.54 -13.92
N GLN A 352 9.56 -10.55 -14.51
CA GLN A 352 11.03 -10.40 -14.38
C GLN A 352 11.45 -9.52 -13.21
N PHE A 353 10.51 -8.88 -12.50
CA PHE A 353 10.81 -7.93 -11.43
C PHE A 353 11.71 -8.53 -10.34
N THR A 354 11.37 -9.71 -9.81
CA THR A 354 12.17 -10.42 -8.79
C THR A 354 13.60 -10.67 -9.26
N LYS A 355 13.78 -11.05 -10.53
CA LYS A 355 15.09 -11.37 -11.11
C LYS A 355 15.95 -10.11 -11.24
N GLU A 356 15.40 -9.04 -11.82
CA GLU A 356 16.12 -7.77 -11.97
C GLU A 356 16.40 -7.12 -10.62
N GLN A 357 15.48 -7.21 -9.67
CA GLN A 357 15.71 -6.74 -8.30
C GLN A 357 16.83 -7.52 -7.61
N ASN A 358 16.92 -8.85 -7.81
CA ASN A 358 18.03 -9.64 -7.28
C ASN A 358 19.38 -9.23 -7.87
N LYS A 359 19.46 -8.86 -9.16
CA LYS A 359 20.70 -8.34 -9.76
C LYS A 359 21.14 -7.03 -9.11
N VAL A 360 20.22 -6.08 -8.96
CA VAL A 360 20.52 -4.79 -8.30
C VAL A 360 20.93 -4.99 -6.84
N ILE A 361 20.26 -5.92 -6.12
CA ILE A 361 20.64 -6.30 -4.76
C ILE A 361 22.04 -6.89 -4.74
N HIS A 362 22.36 -7.81 -5.66
CA HIS A 362 23.68 -8.43 -5.75
C HIS A 362 24.79 -7.38 -5.93
N GLU A 363 24.63 -6.47 -6.89
CA GLU A 363 25.57 -5.36 -7.13
C GLU A 363 25.71 -4.44 -5.91
N THR A 364 24.60 -4.18 -5.21
CA THR A 364 24.60 -3.38 -3.99
C THR A 364 25.36 -4.10 -2.87
N LEU A 365 25.22 -5.42 -2.72
CA LEU A 365 25.90 -6.19 -1.68
C LEU A 365 27.41 -6.30 -1.90
N LEU A 366 27.88 -6.33 -3.15
CA LEU A 366 29.31 -6.31 -3.46
C LEU A 366 29.98 -5.01 -3.00
N THR A 367 29.26 -3.89 -3.06
CA THR A 367 29.78 -2.58 -2.65
C THR A 367 29.47 -2.25 -1.19
N LYS A 368 28.37 -2.77 -0.65
CA LYS A 368 27.84 -2.50 0.69
C LYS A 368 27.40 -3.80 1.39
N PRO A 369 28.34 -4.68 1.79
CA PRO A 369 28.02 -5.99 2.34
C PRO A 369 27.24 -5.94 3.66
N TRP A 370 27.34 -4.85 4.41
CA TRP A 370 26.59 -4.66 5.67
C TRP A 370 25.07 -4.50 5.48
N LEU A 371 24.58 -4.28 4.26
CA LEU A 371 23.15 -4.24 3.92
C LEU A 371 22.52 -5.63 3.73
N LEU A 372 23.30 -6.71 3.90
CA LEU A 372 22.86 -8.09 3.66
C LEU A 372 21.53 -8.43 4.34
N TYR A 373 21.37 -8.10 5.62
CA TYR A 373 20.13 -8.39 6.34
C TYR A 373 18.93 -7.64 5.72
N GLU A 374 19.01 -6.32 5.61
CA GLU A 374 17.89 -5.50 5.13
C GLU A 374 17.46 -5.90 3.71
N LEU A 375 18.41 -6.14 2.81
CA LEU A 375 18.12 -6.51 1.42
C LEU A 375 17.62 -7.95 1.25
N THR A 376 17.96 -8.86 2.17
CA THR A 376 17.47 -10.25 2.14
C THR A 376 16.06 -10.37 2.70
N ILE A 377 15.72 -9.64 3.77
CA ILE A 377 14.37 -9.65 4.34
C ILE A 377 13.37 -8.85 3.48
N THR A 378 13.84 -7.89 2.68
CA THR A 378 12.99 -7.06 1.81
C THR A 378 12.17 -7.94 0.83
N PRO A 379 10.83 -7.78 0.76
CA PRO A 379 9.98 -8.44 -0.22
C PRO A 379 10.38 -8.12 -1.66
N LYS A 380 10.31 -9.12 -2.55
CA LYS A 380 10.86 -9.01 -3.91
C LYS A 380 9.84 -9.20 -5.04
N SER A 381 8.54 -9.17 -4.73
CA SER A 381 7.49 -9.54 -5.69
C SER A 381 7.13 -8.43 -6.68
N HIS A 382 7.08 -7.17 -6.24
CA HIS A 382 6.65 -6.03 -7.07
C HIS A 382 7.08 -4.68 -6.49
N ALA A 383 6.93 -3.60 -7.25
CA ALA A 383 7.40 -2.25 -6.93
C ALA A 383 6.60 -1.51 -5.83
N HIS A 384 5.51 -2.09 -5.29
CA HIS A 384 4.66 -1.46 -4.25
C HIS A 384 4.13 -0.06 -4.62
N ASN A 385 3.93 0.18 -5.93
CA ASN A 385 3.34 1.37 -6.52
C ASN A 385 2.79 0.95 -7.90
N ASP A 386 1.48 1.06 -8.11
CA ASP A 386 0.81 0.64 -9.35
C ASP A 386 1.39 1.34 -10.59
N PHE A 387 1.62 2.66 -10.53
CA PHE A 387 2.19 3.41 -11.67
C PHE A 387 3.61 2.95 -11.98
N LEU A 388 4.46 2.83 -10.95
CA LEU A 388 5.84 2.40 -11.11
C LEU A 388 5.93 0.96 -11.59
N GLN A 389 5.07 0.07 -11.09
CA GLN A 389 5.03 -1.33 -11.51
C GLN A 389 4.71 -1.46 -13.00
N PHE A 390 3.65 -0.82 -13.49
CA PHE A 390 3.29 -0.93 -14.90
C PHE A 390 4.32 -0.25 -15.81
N TRP A 391 4.96 0.84 -15.37
CA TRP A 391 6.07 1.44 -16.11
C TRP A 391 7.28 0.50 -16.15
N LEU A 392 7.65 -0.14 -15.04
CA LEU A 392 8.74 -1.11 -15.02
C LEU A 392 8.45 -2.32 -15.90
N ALA A 393 7.26 -2.91 -15.76
CA ALA A 393 6.91 -4.15 -16.47
C ALA A 393 6.77 -3.94 -17.99
N GLY A 394 6.18 -2.83 -18.42
CA GLY A 394 5.84 -2.61 -19.84
C GLY A 394 6.34 -1.30 -20.44
N GLY A 395 7.32 -0.67 -19.80
CA GLY A 395 8.03 0.49 -20.31
C GLY A 395 7.17 1.75 -20.44
N LEU A 396 7.68 2.70 -21.22
CA LEU A 396 7.05 4.00 -21.46
C LEU A 396 5.63 3.86 -22.03
N ILE A 397 5.38 2.83 -22.86
CA ILE A 397 4.05 2.54 -23.42
C ILE A 397 3.04 2.32 -22.30
N SER A 398 3.37 1.46 -21.35
CA SER A 398 2.49 1.12 -20.23
C SER A 398 2.34 2.30 -19.26
N GLY A 399 3.44 3.02 -18.98
CA GLY A 399 3.41 4.22 -18.16
C GLY A 399 2.51 5.32 -18.74
N LEU A 400 2.61 5.61 -20.04
CA LEU A 400 1.75 6.61 -20.71
C LEU A 400 0.29 6.14 -20.81
N ALA A 401 0.06 4.86 -21.11
CA ALA A 401 -1.28 4.29 -21.13
C ALA A 401 -1.96 4.36 -19.76
N TRP A 402 -1.21 4.15 -18.67
CA TRP A 402 -1.68 4.31 -17.30
C TRP A 402 -2.09 5.75 -16.98
N LEU A 403 -1.26 6.73 -17.36
CA LEU A 403 -1.61 8.14 -17.19
C LEU A 403 -2.85 8.51 -18.00
N LEU A 404 -2.92 8.10 -19.27
CA LEU A 404 -4.08 8.33 -20.13
C LEU A 404 -5.35 7.71 -19.54
N PHE A 405 -5.27 6.48 -19.05
CA PHE A 405 -6.38 5.78 -18.41
C PHE A 405 -6.94 6.60 -17.24
N TRP A 406 -6.09 7.08 -16.33
CA TRP A 406 -6.54 7.89 -15.20
C TRP A 406 -7.05 9.27 -15.60
N VAL A 407 -6.46 9.91 -16.62
CA VAL A 407 -6.99 11.17 -17.18
C VAL A 407 -8.41 10.98 -17.69
N LEU A 408 -8.70 9.87 -18.37
CA LEU A 408 -10.05 9.56 -18.85
C LEU A 408 -11.03 9.32 -17.70
N VAL A 409 -10.61 8.60 -16.65
CA VAL A 409 -11.41 8.35 -15.45
C VAL A 409 -11.74 9.66 -14.72
N PHE A 410 -10.74 10.49 -14.42
CA PHE A 410 -10.94 11.78 -13.75
C PHE A 410 -11.71 12.78 -14.61
N HIS A 411 -11.51 12.76 -15.93
CA HIS A 411 -12.32 13.56 -16.85
C HIS A 411 -13.81 13.21 -16.69
N LYS A 412 -14.15 11.92 -16.69
CA LYS A 412 -15.53 11.46 -16.51
C LYS A 412 -16.09 11.79 -15.13
N TYR A 413 -15.28 11.62 -14.08
CA TYR A 413 -15.63 12.01 -12.71
C TYR A 413 -16.00 13.50 -12.63
N LEU A 414 -15.14 14.38 -13.15
CA LEU A 414 -15.35 15.83 -13.15
C LEU A 414 -16.55 16.22 -14.02
N GLU A 415 -16.72 15.60 -15.19
CA GLU A 415 -17.87 15.84 -16.06
C GLU A 415 -19.18 15.57 -15.33
N LEU A 416 -19.30 14.40 -14.68
CA LEU A 416 -20.47 14.03 -13.91
C LEU A 416 -20.68 14.98 -12.73
N PHE A 417 -19.62 15.30 -11.99
CA PHE A 417 -19.64 16.21 -10.87
C PHE A 417 -20.19 17.59 -11.25
N PHE A 418 -19.63 18.23 -12.29
CA PHE A 418 -20.08 19.56 -12.72
C PHE A 418 -21.50 19.57 -13.30
N LYS A 419 -21.98 18.42 -13.79
CA LYS A 419 -23.38 18.22 -14.20
C LYS A 419 -24.31 17.88 -13.03
N ASN A 420 -23.83 17.92 -11.78
CA ASN A 420 -24.53 17.49 -10.57
C ASN A 420 -25.11 16.06 -10.69
N LYS A 421 -24.44 15.19 -11.44
CA LYS A 421 -24.78 13.77 -11.56
C LYS A 421 -23.81 12.96 -10.72
N ILE A 422 -24.34 12.14 -9.82
CA ILE A 422 -23.54 11.23 -9.01
C ILE A 422 -23.78 9.81 -9.48
N ASN A 423 -22.69 9.07 -9.70
CA ASN A 423 -22.71 7.69 -10.20
C ASN A 423 -21.99 6.75 -9.20
N LEU A 424 -22.42 5.49 -9.17
CA LEU A 424 -21.81 4.39 -8.43
C LEU A 424 -20.34 4.17 -8.75
N GLY A 425 -19.89 4.45 -9.97
CA GLY A 425 -18.51 4.22 -10.37
C GLY A 425 -17.52 5.27 -9.85
N MET A 426 -17.97 6.30 -9.13
CA MET A 426 -17.08 7.36 -8.64
C MET A 426 -16.08 6.90 -7.57
N GLY A 427 -16.35 5.79 -6.87
CA GLY A 427 -15.44 5.18 -5.87
C GLY A 427 -14.08 4.75 -6.39
N VAL A 428 -13.97 4.43 -7.67
CA VAL A 428 -12.72 3.92 -8.27
C VAL A 428 -11.57 4.92 -8.19
N THR A 429 -11.87 6.22 -8.09
CA THR A 429 -10.85 7.26 -7.96
C THR A 429 -10.07 7.15 -6.65
N VAL A 430 -10.60 6.46 -5.63
CA VAL A 430 -9.90 6.19 -4.36
C VAL A 430 -8.60 5.42 -4.63
N LEU A 431 -8.59 4.51 -5.59
CA LEU A 431 -7.38 3.71 -5.88
C LEU A 431 -6.31 4.49 -6.64
N PHE A 432 -6.60 5.66 -7.22
CA PHE A 432 -5.57 6.44 -7.92
C PHE A 432 -4.48 6.89 -6.96
N VAL A 433 -4.86 7.60 -5.89
CA VAL A 433 -3.91 8.09 -4.89
C VAL A 433 -3.37 6.91 -4.07
N GLY A 434 -4.23 5.93 -3.76
CA GLY A 434 -3.84 4.75 -2.99
C GLY A 434 -2.80 3.89 -3.69
N GLY A 435 -2.91 3.79 -5.01
CA GLY A 435 -2.02 3.03 -5.89
C GLY A 435 -0.59 3.58 -5.96
N PHE A 436 -0.33 4.81 -5.55
CA PHE A 436 1.05 5.32 -5.46
C PHE A 436 1.81 4.77 -4.24
N PHE A 437 1.11 4.20 -3.26
CA PHE A 437 1.68 3.68 -2.01
C PHE A 437 1.50 2.16 -1.84
N GLN A 438 0.77 1.52 -2.75
CA GLN A 438 0.45 0.09 -2.73
C GLN A 438 0.11 -0.39 -4.14
N CYS A 439 0.26 -1.68 -4.43
CA CYS A 439 -0.17 -2.28 -5.69
C CYS A 439 -1.59 -2.85 -5.59
N TYR A 440 -2.63 -2.01 -5.76
CA TYR A 440 -4.02 -2.50 -5.73
C TYR A 440 -4.42 -3.19 -7.02
N MET A 441 -3.81 -2.82 -8.14
CA MET A 441 -4.21 -3.34 -9.47
C MET A 441 -3.54 -4.66 -9.85
N LEU A 442 -2.59 -5.14 -9.03
CA LEU A 442 -2.01 -6.49 -9.13
C LEU A 442 -2.77 -7.53 -8.32
N ASP A 443 -3.71 -7.08 -7.48
CA ASP A 443 -4.52 -7.95 -6.64
C ASP A 443 -5.85 -8.22 -7.37
N ASP A 444 -6.07 -9.46 -7.79
CA ASP A 444 -7.23 -9.86 -8.57
C ASP A 444 -8.56 -9.66 -7.82
N GLU A 445 -8.52 -9.72 -6.48
CA GLU A 445 -9.65 -9.42 -5.59
C GLU A 445 -10.11 -7.97 -5.75
N VAL A 446 -9.18 -7.05 -6.02
CA VAL A 446 -9.44 -5.60 -6.17
C VAL A 446 -9.64 -5.20 -7.62
N ALA A 447 -8.81 -5.72 -8.53
CA ALA A 447 -8.78 -5.32 -9.94
C ALA A 447 -10.10 -5.65 -10.67
N LEU A 448 -10.69 -6.82 -10.42
CA LEU A 448 -11.93 -7.23 -11.06
C LEU A 448 -13.12 -6.30 -10.71
N PRO A 449 -13.47 -6.07 -9.43
CA PRO A 449 -14.53 -5.13 -9.08
C PRO A 449 -14.19 -3.69 -9.47
N PHE A 450 -12.91 -3.30 -9.45
CA PHE A 450 -12.47 -1.99 -9.94
C PHE A 450 -12.84 -1.76 -11.41
N TYR A 451 -12.49 -2.69 -12.31
CA TYR A 451 -12.82 -2.56 -13.74
C TYR A 451 -14.34 -2.58 -13.98
N ALA A 452 -15.09 -3.35 -13.20
CA ALA A 452 -16.56 -3.33 -13.27
C ALA A 452 -17.14 -1.96 -12.86
N LEU A 453 -16.65 -1.36 -11.77
CA LEU A 453 -17.08 -0.04 -11.30
C LEU A 453 -16.71 1.07 -12.30
N ILE A 454 -15.58 0.97 -13.00
CA ILE A 454 -15.25 1.85 -14.13
C ILE A 454 -16.30 1.74 -15.22
N GLY A 455 -16.69 0.52 -15.60
CA GLY A 455 -17.75 0.36 -16.59
C GLY A 455 -19.09 0.95 -16.13
N LEU A 456 -19.40 0.94 -14.83
CA LEU A 456 -20.57 1.66 -14.29
C LEU A 456 -20.42 3.19 -14.40
N LEU A 457 -19.22 3.74 -14.14
CA LEU A 457 -18.92 5.17 -14.30
C LEU A 457 -19.17 5.66 -15.75
N PHE A 458 -18.79 4.83 -16.72
CA PHE A 458 -18.96 5.11 -18.16
C PHE A 458 -20.30 4.63 -18.73
N GLY A 459 -21.13 3.97 -17.94
CA GLY A 459 -22.47 3.50 -18.31
C GLY A 459 -23.47 4.62 -18.58
N ASP A 460 -23.26 5.78 -17.95
CA ASP A 460 -24.08 6.96 -18.17
C ASP A 460 -23.89 7.50 -19.60
N LYS A 461 -24.98 7.51 -20.36
CA LYS A 461 -25.04 8.22 -21.65
C LYS A 461 -24.85 9.70 -21.39
N ILE A 462 -23.65 10.18 -21.66
CA ILE A 462 -23.36 11.60 -21.74
C ILE A 462 -22.86 11.86 -23.16
N GLU A 463 -23.46 12.86 -23.80
CA GLU A 463 -23.13 13.27 -25.16
C GLU A 463 -21.63 13.54 -25.31
N SER A 464 -21.12 13.31 -26.53
CA SER A 464 -19.72 13.46 -26.87
C SER A 464 -19.18 14.81 -26.41
N PRO A 465 -18.18 14.84 -25.52
CA PRO A 465 -17.59 16.09 -25.06
C PRO A 465 -16.85 16.77 -26.22
N SER A 466 -16.87 18.10 -26.25
CA SER A 466 -16.01 18.88 -27.15
C SER A 466 -14.53 18.49 -26.95
N PHE A 467 -13.74 18.60 -28.03
CA PHE A 467 -12.34 18.16 -28.03
C PHE A 467 -11.52 18.86 -26.93
N PHE A 468 -11.83 20.13 -26.63
CA PHE A 468 -11.21 20.95 -25.58
C PHE A 468 -12.20 21.35 -24.49
N SER A 469 -12.48 20.46 -23.53
CA SER A 469 -13.26 20.81 -22.35
C SER A 469 -12.34 21.09 -21.16
N PHE A 470 -12.70 22.10 -20.35
CA PHE A 470 -11.97 22.47 -19.13
C PHE A 470 -11.74 21.27 -18.20
N GLN A 471 -12.70 20.34 -18.14
CA GLN A 471 -12.59 19.13 -17.33
C GLN A 471 -11.45 18.21 -17.79
N LYS A 472 -11.16 18.12 -19.11
CA LYS A 472 -10.04 17.31 -19.62
C LYS A 472 -8.70 17.89 -19.21
N ILE A 473 -8.54 19.21 -19.37
CA ILE A 473 -7.31 19.91 -18.97
C ILE A 473 -7.10 19.79 -17.46
N PHE A 474 -8.17 19.98 -16.66
CA PHE A 474 -8.07 19.84 -15.22
C PHE A 474 -7.74 18.40 -14.80
N ALA A 475 -8.37 17.39 -15.40
CA ALA A 475 -8.03 15.99 -15.17
C ALA A 475 -6.56 15.68 -15.53
N PHE A 476 -6.09 16.20 -16.66
CA PHE A 476 -4.70 16.04 -17.09
C PHE A 476 -3.72 16.65 -16.08
N ILE A 477 -3.93 17.90 -15.68
CA ILE A 477 -3.08 18.58 -14.69
C ILE A 477 -3.12 17.85 -13.35
N LEU A 478 -4.30 17.38 -12.92
CA LEU A 478 -4.47 16.64 -11.66
C LEU A 478 -3.67 15.34 -11.66
N VAL A 479 -3.86 14.51 -12.70
CA VAL A 479 -3.22 13.20 -12.82
C VAL A 479 -1.71 13.35 -12.99
N LEU A 480 -1.28 14.25 -13.88
CA LEU A 480 0.14 14.50 -14.10
C LEU A 480 0.80 15.11 -12.86
N GLY A 481 0.17 16.08 -12.22
CA GLY A 481 0.69 16.74 -11.02
C GLY A 481 0.88 15.78 -9.85
N ILE A 482 -0.08 14.88 -9.61
CA ILE A 482 0.04 13.85 -8.56
C ILE A 482 1.10 12.81 -8.92
N SER A 483 1.16 12.39 -10.19
CA SER A 483 2.16 11.41 -10.63
C SER A 483 3.57 11.98 -10.48
N LEU A 484 3.79 13.23 -10.90
CA LEU A 484 5.08 13.92 -10.76
C LEU A 484 5.44 14.20 -9.30
N SER A 485 4.48 14.61 -8.46
CA SER A 485 4.75 14.84 -7.03
C SER A 485 5.14 13.54 -6.32
N SER A 486 4.46 12.43 -6.63
CA SER A 486 4.81 11.11 -6.09
C SER A 486 6.25 10.73 -6.48
N LEU A 487 6.61 10.90 -7.76
CA LEU A 487 7.96 10.63 -8.25
C LEU A 487 9.00 11.52 -7.56
N GLY A 488 8.69 12.81 -7.38
CA GLY A 488 9.56 13.77 -6.69
C GLY A 488 9.82 13.39 -5.23
N VAL A 489 8.79 12.96 -4.49
CA VAL A 489 8.95 12.48 -3.10
C VAL A 489 9.87 11.25 -3.05
N TYR A 490 9.72 10.33 -3.99
CA TYR A 490 10.58 9.14 -4.03
C TYR A 490 12.01 9.45 -4.46
N LEU A 491 12.21 10.34 -5.44
CA LEU A 491 13.54 10.81 -5.83
C LEU A 491 14.25 11.51 -4.68
N TYR A 492 13.53 12.34 -3.91
CA TYR A 492 14.06 12.96 -2.70
C TYR A 492 14.43 11.92 -1.64
N ARG A 493 13.56 10.95 -1.37
CA ARG A 493 13.88 9.84 -0.44
C ARG A 493 15.09 9.04 -0.89
N ASN A 494 15.28 8.82 -2.18
CA ASN A 494 16.46 8.11 -2.70
C ASN A 494 17.79 8.86 -2.49
N GLN A 495 17.77 10.15 -2.16
CA GLN A 495 18.98 10.89 -1.79
C GLN A 495 19.48 10.53 -0.38
N VAL A 496 18.61 10.02 0.48
CA VAL A 496 18.98 9.55 1.82
C VAL A 496 19.94 8.39 1.66
N LYS A 497 21.09 8.48 2.34
CA LYS A 497 22.12 7.45 2.30
C LYS A 497 21.65 6.20 3.05
N PRO A 498 21.87 4.97 2.54
CA PRO A 498 21.48 3.74 3.24
C PRO A 498 22.05 3.64 4.66
N GLU A 499 23.22 4.24 4.89
CA GLU A 499 23.90 4.30 6.18
C GLU A 499 23.07 5.07 7.24
N GLU A 500 22.30 6.08 6.83
CA GLU A 500 21.45 6.90 7.73
C GLU A 500 20.17 6.16 8.16
N ILE A 501 19.82 5.08 7.46
CA ILE A 501 18.63 4.24 7.72
C ILE A 501 18.99 3.09 8.68
N LEU A 502 20.24 2.62 8.64
CA LEU A 502 20.79 1.59 9.51
C LEU A 502 21.21 2.16 10.86
N ILE A 503 20.23 2.56 11.68
CA ILE A 503 20.55 2.98 13.05
C ILE A 503 20.53 1.74 13.94
N GLN A 504 21.71 1.30 14.38
CA GLN A 504 21.84 0.29 15.43
C GLN A 504 21.08 0.76 16.68
N LYS A 505 20.20 -0.12 17.20
CA LYS A 505 19.50 0.17 18.46
C LYS A 505 20.48 0.00 19.61
N GLN A 506 20.80 1.10 20.27
CA GLN A 506 21.45 1.13 21.56
C GLN A 506 20.40 1.49 22.61
N ASN A 507 20.13 0.58 23.52
CA ASN A 507 19.34 0.87 24.70
C ASN A 507 20.28 0.95 25.90
N SER A 508 20.11 1.97 26.73
CA SER A 508 20.82 2.08 28.01
C SER A 508 19.82 2.20 29.15
N TYR A 509 20.08 1.49 30.24
CA TYR A 509 19.26 1.52 31.45
C TYR A 509 20.11 1.16 32.67
N THR A 510 19.61 1.42 33.87
CA THR A 510 20.29 1.10 35.12
C THR A 510 19.46 0.09 35.92
N VAL A 511 20.10 -0.96 36.44
CA VAL A 511 19.50 -1.95 37.36
C VAL A 511 20.47 -2.17 38.52
N ASP A 512 20.01 -2.02 39.77
CA ASP A 512 20.79 -2.31 40.98
C ASP A 512 22.24 -1.75 40.94
N ASN A 513 22.38 -0.43 40.74
CA ASN A 513 23.66 0.26 40.58
C ASN A 513 24.55 -0.24 39.42
N THR A 514 24.02 -0.97 38.45
CA THR A 514 24.74 -1.39 37.25
C THR A 514 24.18 -0.67 36.02
N LEU A 515 25.04 0.03 35.29
CA LEU A 515 24.72 0.59 33.97
C LEU A 515 24.79 -0.52 32.93
N ILE A 516 23.70 -0.71 32.19
CA ILE A 516 23.59 -1.75 31.17
C ILE A 516 23.38 -1.08 29.81
N PHE A 517 24.20 -1.47 28.83
CA PHE A 517 24.03 -1.14 27.42
C PHE A 517 23.73 -2.41 26.64
N ASP A 518 22.55 -2.47 26.03
CA ASP A 518 22.18 -3.50 25.07
C ASP A 518 22.45 -2.96 23.67
N LEU A 519 23.45 -3.54 23.00
CA LEU A 519 23.87 -3.20 21.65
C LEU A 519 23.45 -4.29 20.68
N GLN A 520 22.54 -3.95 19.76
CA GLN A 520 22.26 -4.83 18.62
C GLN A 520 23.45 -4.84 17.68
N GLY A 521 24.02 -6.02 17.45
CA GLY A 521 25.26 -6.11 16.72
C GLY A 521 25.14 -6.69 15.32
N CYS A 522 26.27 -7.11 14.76
CA CYS A 522 26.42 -7.30 13.32
C CYS A 522 26.16 -8.76 12.92
N LEU A 523 25.91 -8.99 11.64
CA LEU A 523 25.81 -10.35 11.12
C LEU A 523 27.15 -11.10 11.25
N THR A 524 27.07 -12.38 11.57
CA THR A 524 28.20 -13.33 11.58
C THR A 524 28.70 -13.66 10.17
N HIS A 525 27.97 -13.25 9.14
CA HIS A 525 28.28 -13.49 7.74
C HIS A 525 28.38 -12.19 6.95
N THR A 526 29.16 -12.22 5.88
CA THR A 526 29.31 -11.13 4.91
C THR A 526 29.08 -11.64 3.50
N TYR A 527 28.84 -10.72 2.55
CA TYR A 527 28.65 -11.04 1.15
C TYR A 527 29.81 -10.51 0.31
N SER A 528 30.56 -11.39 -0.35
CA SER A 528 31.64 -11.01 -1.28
C SER A 528 31.44 -11.54 -2.71
N ASN A 529 30.54 -12.52 -2.87
CA ASN A 529 30.03 -13.10 -4.12
C ASN A 529 29.05 -14.23 -3.75
N ASN A 530 29.34 -14.93 -2.66
CA ASN A 530 28.42 -15.80 -1.94
C ASN A 530 28.41 -15.41 -0.47
N LEU A 531 27.43 -15.95 0.25
CA LEU A 531 27.39 -15.88 1.71
C LEU A 531 28.64 -16.56 2.27
N SER A 532 29.39 -15.86 3.11
CA SER A 532 30.61 -16.39 3.73
C SER A 532 30.75 -15.91 5.15
N ILE A 533 31.42 -16.70 5.99
CA ILE A 533 31.70 -16.34 7.37
C ILE A 533 32.51 -15.05 7.38
N ARG A 534 32.05 -14.08 8.15
CA ARG A 534 32.75 -12.82 8.36
C ARG A 534 34.11 -13.11 9.02
N LYS A 535 35.19 -12.73 8.35
CA LYS A 535 36.57 -12.85 8.86
C LYS A 535 37.00 -11.66 9.72
N GLU A 536 36.40 -10.49 9.50
CA GLU A 536 36.70 -9.29 10.28
C GLU A 536 36.14 -9.41 11.70
N PRO A 537 36.93 -9.06 12.75
CA PRO A 537 36.41 -9.04 14.11
C PRO A 537 35.34 -7.95 14.28
N PHE A 538 34.50 -8.12 15.29
CA PHE A 538 33.58 -7.08 15.76
C PHE A 538 34.35 -6.10 16.64
N TRP A 539 34.09 -4.81 16.47
CA TRP A 539 34.77 -3.76 17.23
C TRP A 539 33.80 -3.05 18.15
N ILE A 540 34.12 -3.01 19.45
CA ILE A 540 33.38 -2.24 20.45
C ILE A 540 34.34 -1.22 21.03
N ASN A 541 33.95 0.05 21.07
CA ASN A 541 34.71 1.09 21.73
C ASN A 541 33.92 1.61 22.93
N VAL A 542 34.46 1.41 24.13
CA VAL A 542 33.89 1.94 25.37
C VAL A 542 34.70 3.17 25.77
N ASN A 543 34.12 4.34 25.50
CA ASN A 543 34.67 5.61 25.92
C ASN A 543 33.99 6.07 27.20
N TRP A 544 34.78 6.52 28.16
CA TRP A 544 34.27 7.18 29.36
C TRP A 544 35.07 8.46 29.59
N ASN A 545 34.38 9.52 29.98
CA ASN A 545 35.03 10.80 30.23
C ASN A 545 34.87 11.12 31.73
N PRO A 546 35.97 11.22 32.50
CA PRO A 546 35.89 11.63 33.89
C PRO A 546 35.39 13.07 33.95
N ILE A 547 34.27 13.31 34.65
CA ILE A 547 33.84 14.67 34.94
C ILE A 547 34.90 15.29 35.84
N SER A 548 35.42 16.44 35.43
CA SER A 548 36.48 17.16 36.10
C SER A 548 36.15 17.40 37.58
N LYS A 549 37.03 16.88 38.47
CA LYS A 549 37.00 16.83 39.95
C LYS A 549 36.55 15.49 40.56
N MET A 550 37.27 14.41 40.26
CA MET A 550 37.30 13.24 41.15
C MET A 550 38.31 13.47 42.28
N ASN A 551 37.85 13.49 43.53
CA ASN A 551 38.71 13.63 44.72
C ASN A 551 39.43 12.32 45.13
N THR A 552 39.07 11.21 44.49
CA THR A 552 39.66 9.89 44.70
C THR A 552 39.85 9.22 43.35
N PRO A 553 41.03 8.64 43.05
CA PRO A 553 41.24 7.92 41.80
C PRO A 553 40.24 6.76 41.73
N PRO A 554 39.56 6.54 40.57
CA PRO A 554 38.68 5.40 40.42
C PRO A 554 39.45 4.11 40.68
N LYS A 555 38.82 3.15 41.36
CA LYS A 555 39.31 1.76 41.37
C LYS A 555 39.30 1.27 39.92
N GLU A 556 40.16 0.30 39.59
CA GLU A 556 40.20 -0.34 38.26
C GLU A 556 38.78 -0.65 37.77
N ILE A 557 38.25 0.15 36.83
CA ILE A 557 36.87 0.05 36.38
C ILE A 557 36.76 -1.22 35.53
N LYS A 558 35.95 -2.19 35.96
CA LYS A 558 35.76 -3.43 35.22
C LYS A 558 34.46 -3.37 34.42
N VAL A 559 34.54 -3.75 33.16
CA VAL A 559 33.38 -3.89 32.28
C VAL A 559 33.17 -5.36 31.99
N LYS A 560 31.92 -5.79 32.18
CA LYS A 560 31.48 -7.13 31.81
C LYS A 560 30.75 -7.06 30.48
N ILE A 561 31.26 -7.78 29.48
CA ILE A 561 30.68 -7.87 28.14
C ILE A 561 30.17 -9.28 27.94
N THR A 562 28.85 -9.43 27.84
CA THR A 562 28.21 -10.69 27.47
C THR A 562 27.92 -10.68 25.96
N ILE A 563 28.49 -11.65 25.26
CA ILE A 563 28.33 -11.83 23.82
C ILE A 563 27.14 -12.75 23.58
N LEU A 564 26.19 -12.29 22.76
CA LEU A 564 24.92 -12.95 22.49
C LEU A 564 24.82 -13.28 21.00
N ASP A 565 24.36 -14.48 20.69
CA ASP A 565 23.95 -14.86 19.35
C ASP A 565 22.43 -14.81 19.26
N ARG A 566 21.92 -14.00 18.33
CA ARG A 566 20.49 -13.85 18.03
C ARG A 566 20.20 -14.32 16.61
N ASP A 567 19.08 -14.98 16.40
CA ASP A 567 18.69 -15.42 15.06
C ASP A 567 18.50 -14.24 14.08
N SER A 568 18.85 -14.47 12.81
CA SER A 568 18.76 -13.44 11.76
C SER A 568 17.55 -13.59 10.84
N PHE A 569 16.52 -14.33 11.19
CA PHE A 569 15.33 -14.46 10.33
C PHE A 569 14.35 -13.29 10.52
N ASP A 570 13.33 -13.22 9.66
CA ASP A 570 12.24 -12.25 9.80
C ASP A 570 11.11 -12.87 10.63
N GLN A 571 10.86 -12.33 11.82
CA GLN A 571 9.83 -12.83 12.76
C GLN A 571 8.44 -12.87 12.12
N ASP A 572 8.13 -11.91 11.24
CA ASP A 572 6.83 -11.81 10.59
C ASP A 572 6.66 -12.86 9.48
N LYS A 573 7.77 -13.36 8.92
CA LYS A 573 7.75 -14.43 7.91
C LYS A 573 7.73 -15.82 8.54
N GLU A 574 8.55 -16.03 9.56
CA GLU A 574 8.72 -17.34 10.22
C GLU A 574 7.73 -17.58 11.36
N TYR A 575 7.00 -16.55 11.80
CA TYR A 575 6.07 -16.61 12.94
C TYR A 575 6.71 -17.14 14.22
N LYS A 576 7.98 -16.78 14.44
CA LYS A 576 8.80 -17.22 15.57
C LYS A 576 9.46 -16.02 16.23
N ALA A 577 9.57 -16.04 17.56
CA ALA A 577 10.42 -15.08 18.27
C ALA A 577 11.89 -15.43 18.02
N HIS A 578 12.76 -14.42 17.93
CA HIS A 578 14.20 -14.67 17.86
C HIS A 578 14.64 -15.41 19.12
N GLN A 579 15.40 -16.49 18.95
CA GLN A 579 16.12 -17.07 20.06
C GLN A 579 17.43 -16.31 20.24
N SER A 580 17.83 -16.13 21.50
CA SER A 580 19.14 -15.62 21.86
C SER A 580 19.88 -16.64 22.72
N THR A 581 21.17 -16.78 22.46
CA THR A 581 22.05 -17.69 23.20
C THR A 581 23.28 -16.94 23.66
N ILE A 582 23.66 -17.11 24.93
CA ILE A 582 24.89 -16.54 25.45
C ILE A 582 26.05 -17.42 24.97
N LEU A 583 27.03 -16.81 24.32
CA LEU A 583 28.21 -17.51 23.84
C LEU A 583 29.34 -17.44 24.87
N GLU A 584 29.62 -16.24 25.33
CA GLU A 584 30.77 -15.95 26.17
C GLU A 584 30.51 -14.69 27.01
N THR A 585 31.20 -14.57 28.13
CA THR A 585 31.22 -13.36 28.95
C THR A 585 32.66 -13.01 29.28
N LEU A 586 33.06 -11.80 28.91
CA LEU A 586 34.39 -11.25 29.12
C LEU A 586 34.32 -10.20 30.24
N ILE A 587 35.35 -10.16 31.10
CA ILE A 587 35.52 -9.11 32.11
C ILE A 587 36.84 -8.43 31.82
N LEU A 588 36.79 -7.14 31.47
CA LEU A 588 37.95 -6.38 31.02
C LEU A 588 38.11 -5.11 31.85
N PRO A 589 39.34 -4.74 32.27
CA PRO A 589 39.59 -3.44 32.87
C PRO A 589 39.51 -2.34 31.80
N LEU A 590 38.91 -1.19 32.13
CA LEU A 590 38.91 0.01 31.29
C LEU A 590 40.05 0.94 31.68
N ASN A 591 40.79 1.42 30.68
CA ASN A 591 41.74 2.51 30.83
C ASN A 591 41.07 3.87 30.58
N THR A 592 41.73 4.96 30.99
CA THR A 592 41.27 6.34 30.82
C THR A 592 41.18 6.81 29.37
N ASP A 593 41.82 6.08 28.43
CA ASP A 593 41.81 6.36 27.00
C ASP A 593 41.13 5.23 26.21
N LYS A 594 40.47 5.59 25.10
CA LYS A 594 39.68 4.74 24.17
C LYS A 594 39.93 3.23 24.32
N ASN A 595 38.97 2.51 24.90
CA ASN A 595 39.04 1.06 25.05
C ASN A 595 38.41 0.36 23.84
N GLY A 596 39.21 0.17 22.79
CA GLY A 596 38.85 -0.63 21.62
C GLY A 596 38.98 -2.12 21.95
N ILE A 597 37.88 -2.85 21.87
CA ILE A 597 37.78 -4.28 22.14
C ILE A 597 37.48 -4.99 20.82
N GLU A 598 38.39 -5.87 20.41
CA GLU A 598 38.22 -6.74 19.25
C GLU A 598 37.62 -8.08 19.69
N ILE A 599 36.51 -8.47 19.07
CA ILE A 599 35.84 -9.74 19.33
C ILE A 599 35.86 -10.57 18.05
N PRO A 600 36.57 -11.71 18.00
CA PRO A 600 36.64 -12.53 16.81
C PRO A 600 35.31 -13.28 16.57
N ASN A 601 35.05 -13.63 15.31
CA ASN A 601 33.85 -14.37 14.92
C ASN A 601 34.05 -15.89 14.95
N THR A 602 34.48 -16.43 16.10
CA THR A 602 34.93 -17.83 16.25
C THR A 602 33.82 -18.88 16.24
N HIS A 603 32.58 -18.49 16.57
CA HIS A 603 31.44 -19.41 16.70
C HIS A 603 30.53 -19.47 15.46
N ALA A 604 30.86 -18.76 14.39
CA ALA A 604 30.07 -18.80 13.17
C ALA A 604 30.23 -20.15 12.45
N LYS A 605 29.11 -20.72 12.01
CA LYS A 605 29.09 -21.94 11.19
C LYS A 605 28.92 -21.58 9.73
N GLU A 606 29.41 -22.43 8.84
CA GLU A 606 29.18 -22.25 7.41
C GLU A 606 27.68 -22.25 7.08
N SER A 607 27.35 -21.43 6.10
CA SER A 607 26.02 -21.32 5.56
C SER A 607 26.09 -21.20 4.04
N GLN A 608 25.22 -21.93 3.36
CA GLN A 608 25.04 -21.80 1.92
C GLN A 608 23.98 -20.74 1.59
N ASP A 609 23.01 -20.51 2.50
CA ASP A 609 21.85 -19.65 2.25
C ASP A 609 21.37 -18.94 3.52
N PHE A 610 20.84 -17.72 3.35
CA PHE A 610 20.20 -16.97 4.42
C PHE A 610 18.74 -17.47 4.64
N PRO A 611 18.26 -17.60 5.90
CA PRO A 611 18.93 -17.27 7.16
C PRO A 611 19.71 -18.45 7.78
N GLY A 612 19.86 -19.59 7.09
CA GLY A 612 20.46 -20.81 7.66
C GLY A 612 21.82 -20.54 8.31
N ASN A 613 22.00 -20.84 9.60
CA ASN A 613 23.21 -20.56 10.38
C ASN A 613 23.71 -19.09 10.42
N VAL A 614 22.99 -18.14 9.82
CA VAL A 614 23.30 -16.72 9.90
C VAL A 614 22.69 -16.16 11.19
N ARG A 615 23.48 -15.39 11.92
CA ARG A 615 23.11 -14.84 13.22
C ARG A 615 23.58 -13.40 13.37
N PHE A 616 22.91 -12.66 14.24
CA PHE A 616 23.40 -11.40 14.78
C PHE A 616 24.25 -11.68 16.01
N ARG A 617 25.41 -11.04 16.09
CA ARG A 617 26.25 -11.03 17.28
C ARG A 617 25.97 -9.75 18.07
N ASP A 618 25.09 -9.84 19.04
CA ASP A 618 24.71 -8.75 19.94
C ASP A 618 25.63 -8.69 21.17
N PHE A 619 25.68 -7.53 21.83
CA PHE A 619 26.55 -7.30 22.98
C PHE A 619 25.78 -6.66 24.12
N LYS A 620 25.83 -7.28 25.30
CA LYS A 620 25.34 -6.70 26.54
C LYS A 620 26.52 -6.26 27.39
N ILE A 621 26.58 -5.00 27.73
CA ILE A 621 27.71 -4.40 28.45
C ILE A 621 27.23 -3.89 29.80
N GLU A 622 27.82 -4.40 30.87
CA GLU A 622 27.46 -4.11 32.25
C GLU A 622 28.65 -3.41 32.95
N ILE A 623 28.37 -2.26 33.58
CA ILE A 623 29.35 -1.44 34.31
C ILE A 623 28.81 -1.16 35.71
N ASN A 624 29.56 -1.53 36.75
CA ASN A 624 29.13 -1.29 38.14
C ASN A 624 29.39 0.17 38.54
N LYS A 625 28.34 0.90 38.96
CA LYS A 625 28.46 2.29 39.40
C LYS A 625 29.30 2.45 40.67
N ASN A 626 29.41 1.41 41.50
CA ASN A 626 30.24 1.47 42.71
C ASN A 626 31.74 1.58 42.38
N ASP A 627 32.16 1.13 41.20
CA ASP A 627 33.53 1.29 40.72
C ASP A 627 33.83 2.72 40.23
N LEU A 628 32.78 3.55 40.08
CA LEU A 628 32.85 4.90 39.49
C LEU A 628 33.00 6.04 40.52
N GLY A 629 33.14 5.73 41.82
CA GLY A 629 33.46 6.74 42.83
C GLY A 629 32.37 7.79 43.11
N GLY A 630 31.10 7.52 42.76
CA GLY A 630 29.95 8.31 43.23
C GLY A 630 29.54 9.53 42.38
N GLN A 631 30.17 9.78 41.21
CA GLN A 631 29.65 10.70 40.20
C GLN A 631 29.41 9.94 38.89
N GLU A 632 28.33 10.26 38.16
CA GLU A 632 27.99 9.61 36.89
C GLU A 632 28.92 10.09 35.76
N PRO A 633 29.88 9.28 35.29
CA PRO A 633 30.67 9.63 34.11
C PRO A 633 29.80 9.50 32.86
N SER A 634 30.06 10.31 31.84
CA SER A 634 29.43 10.09 30.53
C SER A 634 30.11 8.89 29.85
N PHE A 635 29.36 7.79 29.71
CA PHE A 635 29.78 6.61 28.94
C PHE A 635 29.19 6.66 27.54
N PHE A 636 30.04 6.46 26.55
CA PHE A 636 29.64 6.27 25.16
C PHE A 636 30.19 4.94 24.69
N VAL A 637 29.29 4.03 24.32
CA VAL A 637 29.68 2.80 23.65
C VAL A 637 29.31 2.87 22.19
N ASN A 638 30.31 2.72 21.33
CA ASN A 638 30.13 2.66 19.88
C ASN A 638 30.52 1.27 19.38
N GLN A 639 29.73 0.72 18.47
CA GLN A 639 30.02 -0.53 17.81
C GLN A 639 30.28 -0.29 16.33
N ASN A 640 31.37 -0.86 15.79
CA ASN A 640 31.67 -0.82 14.37
C ASN A 640 31.60 -2.22 13.76
N CYS A 641 30.77 -2.36 12.73
CA CYS A 641 30.62 -3.58 11.93
C CYS A 641 31.61 -3.67 10.76
N SER A 642 32.58 -2.77 10.64
CA SER A 642 33.69 -2.85 9.68
C SER A 642 34.84 -1.98 10.18
N LYS A 643 36.08 -2.37 9.89
CA LYS A 643 37.25 -1.58 10.27
C LYS A 643 37.37 -0.40 9.30
N GLY A 644 36.76 0.72 9.67
CA GLY A 644 36.76 1.98 8.90
C GLY A 644 35.40 2.33 8.33
N ASN A 645 35.01 3.60 8.53
CA ASN A 645 33.79 4.28 8.09
C ASN A 645 32.51 3.94 8.85
N LEU A 646 32.41 4.48 10.07
CA LEU A 646 31.23 5.20 10.58
C LEU A 646 31.70 6.37 11.45
#